data_AF-A0A7Y0RD57-F1
#
_entry.id   AF-A0A7Y0RD57-F1
#
_cell.length_a   1.000
_cell.length_b   1.000
_cell.length_c   1.000
_cell.angle_alpha   90.00
_cell.angle_beta   90.00
_cell.angle_gamma   90.00
#
_symmetry.space_group_name_H-M   'P 1'
#
loop_
_entity.id
_entity.type
_entity.pdbx_description
1 polymer ?
#
loop_
_entity_poly.entity_id
_entity_poly.type
_entity_poly.pdbx_seq_one_letter_code
_entity_poly.pdbx_strand_id
1 'polypeptide(L)'
;MSVLKSFIAGEWVGEKTAKALPSAINGEIVAHTHDDTLDFKKAVEYGRKVGGKNLMAMDFQERALALKAMAMYLQEHKKELYALSMHTGSSKGDNGIDIDGGFGTLFSYASMGRRELPSGNVVHEGPVTPLGKNNHFAGTHILVPRGGVAVHIDAYNFPVWGMLEKFAPTFLAGMPCIVKPATSTCYVTELAVRLMQESGALPEGSLQLIIGSTGDLFEHLEEQDVVTFTGSAATARKLKNHPNIINRSIPFNAEADSLNSAILAPDVTPEHEEFDIFVKEVGREMTAKAGQKCTAIRRILVPKSQVDAVCGKLKERLSKVTVGDPSVEGVRMGALASIDQLEDVKANIQELLKTSELVTGGNGDFKPTGEGTDKGAFIEPHLLLCRNPENGCGAHDIEAFGPVATVIPYDTIEDAVSLCAEGRGSLVTTLTTRDPAIAGRIVPLLAAFHGRLHLLNAEAAQESTGHGSPLPMLKHGGPGRAGGGEELGGIRAVHHYLQRTAIQGSPSMLAAVTREYVRGAEVIETEVHPFRRHFEDLQINESLLTHRRTVTEADIVNFGCLSGDHFYMHFDEIAARDSQFGKRIAHGYFVLSAAAGLFVYPGEGPVLANYGLDTLRFIEPVAPGDTIRARLTCKRKIDQGRTSPDGHPQGVVVWDVQVHNQNDELVASYDILTLVAKKPG
;
A
#
# COMPACT_ATOMS: atom_id res chain seq x y z
N MET A 1 24.63 2.24 -29.95
CA MET A 1 23.20 2.13 -29.57
C MET A 1 22.91 0.67 -29.28
N SER A 2 22.42 0.34 -28.09
CA SER A 2 22.24 -1.04 -27.64
C SER A 2 20.89 -1.61 -28.07
N VAL A 3 20.88 -2.89 -28.41
CA VAL A 3 19.67 -3.71 -28.46
C VAL A 3 19.35 -4.10 -27.01
N LEU A 4 18.18 -3.70 -26.53
CA LEU A 4 17.67 -4.09 -25.21
C LEU A 4 17.47 -5.61 -25.16
N LYS A 5 17.58 -6.19 -23.97
CA LYS A 5 17.43 -7.63 -23.78
C LYS A 5 16.29 -7.95 -22.82
N SER A 6 15.57 -9.03 -23.11
CA SER A 6 14.73 -9.72 -22.14
C SER A 6 15.59 -10.55 -21.19
N PHE A 7 15.13 -10.75 -19.96
CA PHE A 7 15.75 -11.64 -18.98
C PHE A 7 14.80 -12.79 -18.68
N ILE A 8 15.05 -13.95 -19.30
CA ILE A 8 14.14 -15.10 -19.29
C ILE A 8 14.92 -16.34 -18.88
N ALA A 9 14.37 -17.10 -17.93
CA ALA A 9 14.96 -18.34 -17.46
C ALA A 9 16.44 -18.23 -17.03
N GLY A 10 16.81 -17.11 -16.42
CA GLY A 10 18.18 -16.83 -15.96
C GLY A 10 19.13 -16.28 -17.03
N GLU A 11 18.65 -16.05 -18.26
CA GLU A 11 19.47 -15.67 -19.41
C GLU A 11 19.02 -14.33 -20.02
N TRP A 12 19.98 -13.52 -20.46
CA TRP A 12 19.71 -12.28 -21.19
C TRP A 12 19.62 -12.55 -22.70
N VAL A 13 18.43 -12.41 -23.28
CA VAL A 13 18.10 -12.68 -24.69
C VAL A 13 17.78 -11.38 -25.43
N GLY A 14 18.40 -11.15 -26.59
CA GLY A 14 18.15 -9.96 -27.41
C GLY A 14 19.36 -9.60 -28.26
N GLU A 15 19.39 -10.13 -29.48
CA GLU A 15 20.44 -9.89 -30.48
C GLU A 15 19.89 -9.32 -31.79
N LYS A 16 18.63 -9.65 -32.12
CA LYS A 16 17.97 -9.23 -33.36
C LYS A 16 17.27 -7.89 -33.16
N THR A 17 17.90 -6.81 -33.59
CA THR A 17 17.33 -5.45 -33.58
C THR A 17 15.91 -5.40 -34.18
N ALA A 18 14.99 -4.75 -33.48
CA ALA A 18 13.61 -4.55 -33.90
C ALA A 18 13.21 -3.06 -33.86
N LYS A 19 12.12 -2.71 -33.18
CA LYS A 19 11.60 -1.33 -33.10
C LYS A 19 12.61 -0.40 -32.43
N ALA A 20 12.93 0.71 -33.10
CA ALA A 20 13.73 1.79 -32.54
C ALA A 20 12.94 2.59 -31.49
N LEU A 21 13.62 3.01 -30.43
CA LEU A 21 13.05 3.77 -29.31
C LEU A 21 13.68 5.17 -29.31
N PRO A 22 12.99 6.17 -29.90
CA PRO A 22 13.47 7.54 -29.92
C PRO A 22 13.31 8.21 -28.55
N SER A 23 14.22 9.14 -28.28
CA SER A 23 14.15 10.10 -27.18
C SER A 23 12.94 11.00 -27.37
N ALA A 24 12.14 11.15 -26.32
CA ALA A 24 10.98 12.05 -26.31
C ALA A 24 11.35 13.54 -26.47
N ILE A 25 12.61 13.89 -26.22
CA ILE A 25 13.09 15.27 -26.25
C ILE A 25 13.45 15.75 -27.67
N ASN A 26 14.10 14.90 -28.47
CA ASN A 26 14.73 15.32 -29.72
C ASN A 26 14.61 14.29 -30.86
N GLY A 27 13.95 13.16 -30.62
CA GLY A 27 13.76 12.09 -31.61
C GLY A 27 14.98 11.22 -31.88
N GLU A 28 16.12 11.47 -31.22
CA GLU A 28 17.33 10.65 -31.38
C GLU A 28 17.12 9.23 -30.84
N ILE A 29 17.65 8.21 -31.50
CA ILE A 29 17.45 6.82 -31.09
C ILE A 29 18.28 6.51 -29.83
N VAL A 30 17.59 6.15 -28.76
CA VAL A 30 18.19 5.79 -27.46
C VAL A 30 18.58 4.31 -27.48
N ALA A 31 17.65 3.46 -27.89
CA ALA A 31 17.80 2.01 -27.89
C ALA A 31 16.93 1.35 -28.96
N HIS A 32 17.10 0.05 -29.14
CA HIS A 32 16.18 -0.77 -29.94
C HIS A 32 15.63 -1.91 -29.08
N THR A 33 14.37 -2.26 -29.31
CA THR A 33 13.84 -3.56 -28.87
C THR A 33 14.46 -4.71 -29.69
N HIS A 34 14.11 -5.94 -29.36
CA HIS A 34 14.52 -7.12 -30.11
C HIS A 34 13.32 -7.91 -30.65
N ASP A 35 13.55 -8.72 -31.69
CA ASP A 35 12.57 -9.64 -32.31
C ASP A 35 12.90 -11.12 -32.04
N ASP A 36 13.85 -11.38 -31.14
CA ASP A 36 14.15 -12.75 -30.71
C ASP A 36 12.93 -13.45 -30.10
N THR A 37 12.72 -14.70 -30.51
CA THR A 37 11.65 -15.55 -30.00
C THR A 37 11.95 -15.93 -28.55
N LEU A 38 11.05 -15.57 -27.64
CA LEU A 38 11.13 -15.94 -26.24
C LEU A 38 10.31 -17.21 -25.98
N ASP A 39 10.86 -18.13 -25.19
CA ASP A 39 10.14 -19.32 -24.73
C ASP A 39 9.38 -19.00 -23.45
N PHE A 40 8.13 -18.55 -23.59
CA PHE A 40 7.30 -18.16 -22.43
C PHE A 40 6.88 -19.35 -21.58
N LYS A 41 6.78 -20.55 -22.16
CA LYS A 41 6.57 -21.77 -21.39
C LYS A 41 7.75 -22.03 -20.46
N LYS A 42 8.99 -21.96 -20.98
CA LYS A 42 10.21 -22.05 -20.16
C LYS A 42 10.26 -20.95 -19.09
N ALA A 43 9.87 -19.72 -19.44
CA ALA A 43 9.85 -18.59 -18.50
C ALA A 43 8.94 -18.87 -17.29
N VAL A 44 7.71 -19.31 -17.54
CA VAL A 44 6.72 -19.60 -16.50
C VAL A 44 7.14 -20.83 -15.68
N GLU A 45 7.58 -21.91 -16.34
CA GLU A 45 8.05 -23.11 -15.65
C GLU A 45 9.27 -22.84 -14.76
N TYR A 46 10.21 -22.02 -15.22
CA TYR A 46 11.39 -21.63 -14.45
C TYR A 46 11.00 -20.79 -13.23
N GLY A 47 10.10 -19.81 -13.41
CA GLY A 47 9.53 -19.04 -12.32
C GLY A 47 8.94 -19.96 -11.25
N ARG A 48 8.04 -20.88 -11.60
CA ARG A 48 7.40 -21.78 -10.63
C ARG A 48 8.38 -22.75 -9.96
N LYS A 49 9.21 -23.46 -10.75
CA LYS A 49 10.03 -24.58 -10.26
C LYS A 49 11.32 -24.13 -9.57
N VAL A 50 11.92 -23.03 -10.02
CA VAL A 50 13.18 -22.50 -9.48
C VAL A 50 12.89 -21.30 -8.59
N GLY A 51 12.26 -20.27 -9.14
CA GLY A 51 11.93 -19.03 -8.40
C GLY A 51 11.06 -19.29 -7.18
N GLY A 52 9.94 -19.98 -7.36
CA GLY A 52 9.03 -20.34 -6.27
C GLY A 52 9.72 -21.16 -5.18
N LYS A 53 10.51 -22.17 -5.55
CA LYS A 53 11.28 -22.98 -4.58
C LYS A 53 12.26 -22.11 -3.78
N ASN A 54 13.03 -21.26 -4.46
CA ASN A 54 14.05 -20.43 -3.81
C ASN A 54 13.44 -19.35 -2.91
N LEU A 55 12.32 -18.75 -3.33
CA LEU A 55 11.57 -17.78 -2.51
C LEU A 55 10.95 -18.43 -1.28
N MET A 56 10.46 -19.66 -1.40
CA MET A 56 9.88 -20.43 -0.29
C MET A 56 10.93 -20.99 0.68
N ALA A 57 12.20 -21.07 0.27
CA ALA A 57 13.31 -21.36 1.17
C ALA A 57 13.63 -20.17 2.10
N MET A 58 13.21 -18.96 1.72
CA MET A 58 13.25 -17.78 2.55
C MET A 58 11.94 -17.61 3.32
N ASP A 59 11.98 -16.95 4.47
CA ASP A 59 10.79 -16.49 5.18
C ASP A 59 10.44 -15.02 4.87
N PHE A 60 9.31 -14.51 5.37
CA PHE A 60 8.93 -13.11 5.14
C PHE A 60 9.99 -12.09 5.60
N GLN A 61 10.71 -12.39 6.70
CA GLN A 61 11.71 -11.49 7.28
C GLN A 61 12.96 -11.41 6.40
N GLU A 62 13.41 -12.56 5.88
CA GLU A 62 14.54 -12.65 4.98
C GLU A 62 14.24 -11.96 3.64
N ARG A 63 13.03 -12.15 3.10
CA ARG A 63 12.62 -11.44 1.88
C ARG A 63 12.53 -9.94 2.10
N ALA A 64 12.07 -9.49 3.26
CA ALA A 64 12.08 -8.06 3.60
C ALA A 64 13.50 -7.48 3.70
N LEU A 65 14.47 -8.24 4.25
CA LEU A 65 15.88 -7.83 4.28
C LEU A 65 16.48 -7.75 2.87
N ALA A 66 16.16 -8.71 2.00
CA ALA A 66 16.59 -8.68 0.61
C ALA A 66 16.06 -7.45 -0.15
N LEU A 67 14.79 -7.06 0.07
CA LEU A 67 14.24 -5.81 -0.48
C LEU A 67 15.03 -4.58 -0.01
N LYS A 68 15.39 -4.51 1.28
CA LYS A 68 16.20 -3.42 1.83
C LYS A 68 17.59 -3.38 1.18
N ALA A 69 18.26 -4.52 1.08
CA ALA A 69 19.59 -4.62 0.48
C ALA A 69 19.57 -4.19 -1.00
N MET A 70 18.57 -4.65 -1.76
CA MET A 70 18.36 -4.25 -3.15
C MET A 70 18.11 -2.74 -3.29
N ALA A 71 17.28 -2.15 -2.42
CA ALA A 71 17.01 -0.71 -2.43
C ALA A 71 18.27 0.12 -2.16
N MET A 72 19.14 -0.32 -1.22
CA MET A 72 20.42 0.34 -0.96
C MET A 72 21.34 0.29 -2.19
N TYR A 73 21.46 -0.87 -2.83
CA TYR A 73 22.26 -1.02 -4.04
C TYR A 73 21.76 -0.12 -5.18
N LEU A 74 20.45 -0.09 -5.43
CA LEU A 74 19.84 0.76 -6.46
C LEU A 74 20.07 2.26 -6.17
N GLN A 75 20.00 2.66 -4.90
CA GLN A 75 20.27 4.04 -4.49
C GLN A 75 21.71 4.48 -4.82
N GLU A 76 22.68 3.58 -4.66
CA GLU A 76 24.09 3.85 -4.99
C GLU A 76 24.31 4.03 -6.50
N HIS A 77 23.57 3.30 -7.33
CA HIS A 77 23.70 3.27 -8.80
C HIS A 77 22.70 4.18 -9.52
N LYS A 78 21.89 4.95 -8.79
CA LYS A 78 20.77 5.72 -9.37
C LYS A 78 21.15 6.73 -10.45
N LYS A 79 22.40 7.20 -10.47
CA LYS A 79 22.87 8.18 -11.46
C LYS A 79 22.69 7.68 -12.91
N GLU A 80 22.88 6.39 -13.13
CA GLU A 80 22.74 5.77 -14.47
C GLU A 80 21.27 5.75 -14.91
N LEU A 81 20.36 5.41 -13.99
CA LEU A 81 18.91 5.48 -14.22
C LEU A 81 18.46 6.90 -14.52
N TYR A 82 18.95 7.88 -13.75
CA TYR A 82 18.64 9.29 -13.98
C TYR A 82 19.11 9.78 -15.34
N ALA A 83 20.34 9.43 -15.75
CA ALA A 83 20.88 9.80 -17.05
C ALA A 83 20.01 9.25 -18.19
N LEU A 84 19.61 7.99 -18.10
CA LEU A 84 18.79 7.33 -19.11
C LEU A 84 17.33 7.83 -19.10
N SER A 85 16.76 8.08 -17.93
CA SER A 85 15.36 8.50 -17.77
C SER A 85 15.08 9.90 -18.32
N MET A 86 16.10 10.75 -18.54
CA MET A 86 15.93 12.04 -19.21
C MET A 86 15.31 11.90 -20.60
N HIS A 87 15.63 10.82 -21.32
CA HIS A 87 15.09 10.55 -22.64
C HIS A 87 13.59 10.18 -22.65
N THR A 88 13.00 9.91 -21.48
CA THR A 88 11.55 9.69 -21.33
C THR A 88 10.75 10.98 -21.41
N GLY A 89 11.41 12.13 -21.52
CA GLY A 89 10.77 13.44 -21.56
C GLY A 89 10.64 14.10 -20.19
N SER A 90 10.85 13.36 -19.09
CA SER A 90 10.63 13.85 -17.73
C SER A 90 11.75 14.77 -17.23
N SER A 91 11.38 15.78 -16.42
CA SER A 91 12.37 16.62 -15.73
C SER A 91 13.13 15.86 -14.64
N LYS A 92 14.21 16.43 -14.11
CA LYS A 92 14.93 15.84 -12.97
C LYS A 92 14.02 15.61 -11.75
N GLY A 93 13.14 16.57 -11.44
CA GLY A 93 12.19 16.44 -10.33
C GLY A 93 11.18 15.32 -10.58
N ASP A 94 10.67 15.23 -11.80
CA ASP A 94 9.76 14.17 -12.23
C ASP A 94 10.40 12.78 -12.20
N ASN A 95 11.66 12.67 -12.62
CA ASN A 95 12.44 11.45 -12.53
C ASN A 95 12.68 11.03 -11.08
N GLY A 96 12.73 11.97 -10.12
CA GLY A 96 12.78 11.64 -8.70
C GLY A 96 11.52 10.95 -8.19
N ILE A 97 10.35 11.28 -8.75
CA ILE A 97 9.09 10.60 -8.40
C ILE A 97 9.13 9.14 -8.86
N ASP A 98 9.66 8.86 -10.05
CA ASP A 98 9.76 7.50 -10.59
C ASP A 98 10.90 6.69 -9.93
N ILE A 99 12.11 7.24 -9.87
CA ILE A 99 13.30 6.52 -9.44
C ILE A 99 13.39 6.46 -7.92
N ASP A 100 13.52 7.62 -7.26
CA ASP A 100 13.65 7.63 -5.79
C ASP A 100 12.34 7.20 -5.11
N GLY A 101 11.18 7.50 -5.71
CA GLY A 101 9.90 6.98 -5.27
C GLY A 101 9.84 5.45 -5.32
N GLY A 102 10.30 4.82 -6.40
CA GLY A 102 10.39 3.36 -6.52
C GLY A 102 11.27 2.73 -5.43
N PHE A 103 12.42 3.35 -5.14
CA PHE A 103 13.31 2.88 -4.07
C PHE A 103 12.70 3.08 -2.68
N GLY A 104 12.04 4.21 -2.45
CA GLY A 104 11.27 4.48 -1.23
C GLY A 104 10.17 3.44 -0.99
N THR A 105 9.53 2.95 -2.07
CA THR A 105 8.56 1.85 -2.00
C THR A 105 9.20 0.56 -1.52
N LEU A 106 10.38 0.19 -2.03
CA LEU A 106 11.12 -0.99 -1.55
C LEU A 106 11.46 -0.88 -0.05
N PHE A 107 11.97 0.27 0.39
CA PHE A 107 12.27 0.50 1.82
C PHE A 107 11.02 0.42 2.69
N SER A 108 9.90 0.97 2.21
CA SER A 108 8.62 0.94 2.93
C SER A 108 8.12 -0.49 3.10
N TYR A 109 8.14 -1.30 2.03
CA TYR A 109 7.75 -2.70 2.10
C TYR A 109 8.71 -3.56 2.92
N ALA A 110 10.02 -3.31 2.86
CA ALA A 110 10.98 -3.95 3.75
C ALA A 110 10.67 -3.67 5.23
N SER A 111 10.35 -2.41 5.56
CA SER A 111 9.98 -2.00 6.92
C SER A 111 8.66 -2.63 7.37
N MET A 112 7.60 -2.54 6.56
CA MET A 112 6.30 -3.13 6.86
C MET A 112 6.39 -4.65 6.99
N GLY A 113 7.08 -5.35 6.08
CA GLY A 113 7.28 -6.80 6.14
C GLY A 113 7.96 -7.24 7.44
N ARG A 114 8.98 -6.50 7.90
CA ARG A 114 9.66 -6.75 9.18
C ARG A 114 8.81 -6.51 10.42
N ARG A 115 7.85 -5.57 10.33
CA ARG A 115 7.04 -5.14 11.48
C ARG A 115 5.73 -5.89 11.60
N GLU A 116 5.12 -6.24 10.48
CA GLU A 116 3.71 -6.66 10.40
C GLU A 116 3.54 -8.11 9.94
N LEU A 117 4.52 -8.71 9.24
CA LEU A 117 4.47 -10.13 8.85
C LEU A 117 5.19 -11.01 9.89
N PRO A 118 4.76 -12.27 10.07
CA PRO A 118 5.39 -13.20 11.01
C PRO A 118 6.72 -13.74 10.45
N SER A 119 7.46 -14.47 11.28
CA SER A 119 8.52 -15.37 10.81
C SER A 119 7.90 -16.63 10.20
N GLY A 120 8.46 -17.11 9.09
CA GLY A 120 7.88 -18.19 8.28
C GLY A 120 7.18 -17.70 7.00
N ASN A 121 6.33 -18.56 6.43
CA ASN A 121 5.64 -18.33 5.15
C ASN A 121 4.10 -18.47 5.26
N VAL A 122 3.56 -18.40 6.48
CA VAL A 122 2.11 -18.49 6.73
C VAL A 122 1.72 -17.30 7.59
N VAL A 123 0.67 -16.58 7.18
CA VAL A 123 0.09 -15.50 7.97
C VAL A 123 -1.23 -15.99 8.57
N HIS A 124 -1.41 -15.81 9.88
CA HIS A 124 -2.70 -16.02 10.54
C HIS A 124 -3.54 -14.74 10.41
N GLU A 125 -4.78 -14.85 9.90
CA GLU A 125 -5.64 -13.71 9.63
C GLU A 125 -6.89 -13.74 10.53
N GLY A 126 -6.99 -12.74 11.42
CA GLY A 126 -8.12 -12.56 12.33
C GLY A 126 -8.06 -13.44 13.58
N PRO A 127 -9.10 -13.40 14.42
CA PRO A 127 -9.18 -14.23 15.61
C PRO A 127 -9.67 -15.64 15.28
N VAL A 128 -9.24 -16.62 16.09
CA VAL A 128 -9.82 -17.97 16.05
C VAL A 128 -11.26 -17.92 16.53
N THR A 129 -12.16 -18.54 15.76
CA THR A 129 -13.58 -18.64 16.06
C THR A 129 -13.89 -19.99 16.71
N PRO A 130 -14.40 -20.05 17.94
CA PRO A 130 -14.88 -21.30 18.53
C PRO A 130 -16.14 -21.76 17.79
N LEU A 131 -16.15 -23.02 17.35
CA LEU A 131 -17.26 -23.62 16.60
C LEU A 131 -17.95 -24.75 17.38
N GLY A 132 -17.30 -25.26 18.43
CA GLY A 132 -17.85 -26.27 19.35
C GLY A 132 -18.11 -25.70 20.74
N LYS A 133 -19.18 -26.14 21.40
CA LYS A 133 -19.60 -25.71 22.75
C LYS A 133 -18.49 -25.85 23.81
N ASN A 134 -17.65 -26.88 23.66
CA ASN A 134 -16.57 -27.20 24.60
C ASN A 134 -15.20 -26.72 24.08
N ASN A 135 -15.15 -25.85 23.06
CA ASN A 135 -13.92 -25.36 22.42
C ASN A 135 -13.00 -26.45 21.82
N HIS A 136 -13.45 -27.70 21.65
CA HIS A 136 -12.66 -28.75 20.98
C HIS A 136 -12.61 -28.62 19.45
N PHE A 137 -13.41 -27.73 18.88
CA PHE A 137 -13.47 -27.48 17.45
C PHE A 137 -13.58 -25.97 17.20
N ALA A 138 -12.72 -25.46 16.32
CA ALA A 138 -12.61 -24.06 16.01
C ALA A 138 -12.24 -23.87 14.53
N GLY A 139 -12.42 -22.65 14.03
CA GLY A 139 -12.03 -22.25 12.68
C GLY A 139 -11.28 -20.93 12.68
N THR A 140 -10.36 -20.76 11.73
CA THR A 140 -9.65 -19.50 11.49
C THR A 140 -9.22 -19.40 10.01
N HIS A 141 -8.62 -18.29 9.62
CA HIS A 141 -8.08 -18.09 8.28
C HIS A 141 -6.57 -18.02 8.31
N ILE A 142 -5.93 -18.63 7.32
CA ILE A 142 -4.52 -18.45 7.02
C ILE A 142 -4.36 -17.88 5.62
N LEU A 143 -3.24 -17.19 5.39
CA LEU A 143 -2.78 -16.78 4.08
C LEU A 143 -1.45 -17.50 3.78
N VAL A 144 -1.38 -18.13 2.61
CA VAL A 144 -0.20 -18.88 2.15
C VAL A 144 0.20 -18.45 0.74
N PRO A 145 1.49 -18.50 0.35
CA PRO A 145 1.92 -18.20 -1.01
C PRO A 145 1.17 -19.05 -2.04
N ARG A 146 0.69 -18.44 -3.14
CA ARG A 146 -0.13 -19.14 -4.16
C ARG A 146 0.63 -20.23 -4.91
N GLY A 147 1.95 -20.09 -5.05
CA GLY A 147 2.82 -21.06 -5.74
C GLY A 147 2.85 -20.94 -7.27
N GLY A 148 2.16 -19.95 -7.85
CA GLY A 148 2.26 -19.59 -9.28
C GLY A 148 3.31 -18.51 -9.56
N VAL A 149 3.22 -17.89 -10.74
CA VAL A 149 3.96 -16.68 -11.12
C VAL A 149 3.06 -15.45 -11.11
N ALA A 150 3.61 -14.29 -10.81
CA ALA A 150 2.95 -13.00 -11.00
C ALA A 150 3.45 -12.36 -12.30
N VAL A 151 2.52 -12.02 -13.20
CA VAL A 151 2.81 -11.31 -14.45
C VAL A 151 2.40 -9.85 -14.30
N HIS A 152 3.37 -8.94 -14.33
CA HIS A 152 3.13 -7.50 -14.24
C HIS A 152 3.28 -6.88 -15.62
N ILE A 153 2.21 -6.29 -16.14
CA ILE A 153 2.20 -5.56 -17.40
C ILE A 153 2.05 -4.08 -17.08
N ASP A 154 3.12 -3.33 -17.29
CA ASP A 154 3.23 -1.95 -16.80
C ASP A 154 3.02 -0.91 -17.90
N ALA A 155 2.63 0.29 -17.48
CA ALA A 155 2.48 1.46 -18.33
C ALA A 155 3.81 2.19 -18.54
N TYR A 156 3.83 3.15 -19.47
CA TYR A 156 5.05 3.87 -19.87
C TYR A 156 5.47 4.98 -18.91
N ASN A 157 4.58 5.43 -18.05
CA ASN A 157 4.76 6.65 -17.26
C ASN A 157 5.77 6.47 -16.12
N PHE A 158 5.79 5.30 -15.49
CA PHE A 158 6.65 5.01 -14.34
C PHE A 158 7.45 3.71 -14.56
N PRO A 159 8.46 3.72 -15.44
CA PRO A 159 9.22 2.50 -15.78
C PRO A 159 10.01 1.92 -14.60
N VAL A 160 10.29 2.69 -13.54
CA VAL A 160 10.94 2.20 -12.32
C VAL A 160 9.91 2.00 -11.21
N TRP A 161 9.16 3.04 -10.84
CA TRP A 161 8.22 2.97 -9.73
C TRP A 161 7.11 1.94 -9.98
N GLY A 162 6.49 1.93 -11.17
CA GLY A 162 5.40 1.00 -11.50
C GLY A 162 5.81 -0.46 -11.45
N MET A 163 7.06 -0.77 -11.83
CA MET A 163 7.63 -2.10 -11.65
C MET A 163 7.85 -2.41 -10.16
N LEU A 164 8.52 -1.51 -9.43
CA LEU A 164 8.95 -1.77 -8.05
C LEU A 164 7.80 -1.80 -7.06
N GLU A 165 6.74 -1.02 -7.29
CA GLU A 165 5.55 -0.99 -6.43
C GLU A 165 4.72 -2.26 -6.49
N LYS A 166 4.76 -2.98 -7.63
CA LYS A 166 4.18 -4.33 -7.76
C LYS A 166 5.15 -5.42 -7.35
N PHE A 167 6.43 -5.27 -7.69
CA PHE A 167 7.47 -6.25 -7.36
C PHE A 167 7.61 -6.42 -5.85
N ALA A 168 7.66 -5.33 -5.07
CA ALA A 168 7.87 -5.40 -3.62
C ALA A 168 6.86 -6.30 -2.88
N PRO A 169 5.53 -6.10 -3.01
CA PRO A 169 4.55 -6.98 -2.37
C PRO A 169 4.56 -8.39 -2.95
N THR A 170 4.82 -8.57 -4.25
CA THR A 170 4.92 -9.89 -4.91
C THR A 170 6.07 -10.71 -4.32
N PHE A 171 7.24 -10.08 -4.22
CA PHE A 171 8.43 -10.70 -3.67
C PHE A 171 8.24 -11.02 -2.18
N LEU A 172 7.68 -10.10 -1.39
CA LEU A 172 7.35 -10.39 0.02
C LEU A 172 6.41 -11.58 0.16
N ALA A 173 5.40 -11.70 -0.70
CA ALA A 173 4.48 -12.84 -0.71
C ALA A 173 5.13 -14.16 -1.13
N GLY A 174 6.39 -14.15 -1.58
CA GLY A 174 7.10 -15.35 -2.02
C GLY A 174 6.69 -15.82 -3.42
N MET A 175 6.15 -14.93 -4.26
CA MET A 175 5.82 -15.23 -5.65
C MET A 175 6.93 -14.74 -6.61
N PRO A 176 7.38 -15.57 -7.56
CA PRO A 176 8.25 -15.14 -8.64
C PRO A 176 7.49 -14.23 -9.62
N CYS A 177 8.20 -13.27 -10.20
CA CYS A 177 7.62 -12.21 -11.02
C CYS A 177 8.15 -12.21 -12.47
N ILE A 178 7.27 -11.98 -13.44
CA ILE A 178 7.60 -11.71 -14.84
C ILE A 178 7.10 -10.30 -15.17
N VAL A 179 8.01 -9.36 -15.37
CA VAL A 179 7.68 -7.96 -15.67
C VAL A 179 7.71 -7.72 -17.17
N LYS A 180 6.68 -7.05 -17.69
CA LYS A 180 6.60 -6.57 -19.06
C LYS A 180 6.33 -5.06 -19.02
N PRO A 181 7.36 -4.20 -19.19
CA PRO A 181 7.15 -2.76 -19.29
C PRO A 181 6.47 -2.34 -20.60
N ALA A 182 5.92 -1.14 -20.63
CA ALA A 182 5.52 -0.51 -21.88
C ALA A 182 6.75 -0.23 -22.76
N THR A 183 6.59 -0.45 -24.07
CA THR A 183 7.72 -0.45 -25.01
C THR A 183 8.43 0.89 -25.14
N SER A 184 7.72 2.02 -25.01
CA SER A 184 8.28 3.36 -25.23
C SER A 184 9.38 3.74 -24.22
N THR A 185 9.29 3.28 -22.98
CA THR A 185 10.22 3.64 -21.89
C THR A 185 10.93 2.43 -21.28
N CYS A 186 10.80 1.25 -21.90
CA CYS A 186 11.34 -0.01 -21.38
C CYS A 186 12.86 -0.05 -21.22
N TYR A 187 13.61 0.85 -21.86
CA TYR A 187 15.06 0.97 -21.67
C TYR A 187 15.43 1.34 -20.22
N VAL A 188 14.60 2.11 -19.51
CA VAL A 188 14.83 2.44 -18.10
C VAL A 188 14.54 1.23 -17.20
N THR A 189 13.44 0.52 -17.45
CA THR A 189 13.09 -0.71 -16.74
C THR A 189 14.16 -1.79 -16.93
N GLU A 190 14.68 -1.95 -18.14
CA GLU A 190 15.72 -2.93 -18.45
C GLU A 190 17.00 -2.67 -17.64
N LEU A 191 17.46 -1.42 -17.60
CA LEU A 191 18.59 -1.02 -16.77
C LEU A 191 18.30 -1.24 -15.28
N ALA A 192 17.09 -0.92 -14.81
CA ALA A 192 16.71 -1.16 -13.42
C ALA A 192 16.78 -2.66 -13.08
N VAL A 193 16.28 -3.54 -13.95
CA VAL A 193 16.36 -5.00 -13.74
C VAL A 193 17.81 -5.50 -13.77
N ARG A 194 18.68 -4.95 -14.62
CA ARG A 194 20.13 -5.27 -14.58
C ARG A 194 20.72 -4.98 -13.22
N LEU A 195 20.52 -3.77 -12.71
CA LEU A 195 21.00 -3.36 -11.40
C LEU A 195 20.40 -4.21 -10.26
N MET A 196 19.12 -4.60 -10.38
CA MET A 196 18.49 -5.52 -9.43
C MET A 196 19.17 -6.91 -9.42
N GLN A 197 19.53 -7.46 -10.58
CA GLN A 197 20.26 -8.73 -10.67
C GLN A 197 21.69 -8.59 -10.13
N GLU A 198 22.38 -7.52 -10.49
CA GLU A 198 23.77 -7.23 -10.06
C GLU A 198 23.89 -7.01 -8.54
N SER A 199 22.81 -6.59 -7.88
CA SER A 199 22.78 -6.46 -6.41
C SER A 199 23.05 -7.77 -5.66
N GLY A 200 22.82 -8.93 -6.30
CA GLY A 200 22.93 -10.24 -5.67
C GLY A 200 21.90 -10.51 -4.56
N ALA A 201 20.93 -9.61 -4.35
CA ALA A 201 19.91 -9.74 -3.31
C ALA A 201 18.76 -10.68 -3.70
N LEU A 202 18.60 -10.95 -4.99
CA LEU A 202 17.49 -11.74 -5.54
C LEU A 202 17.86 -13.22 -5.67
N PRO A 203 17.05 -14.15 -5.14
CA PRO A 203 17.21 -15.56 -5.45
C PRO A 203 16.96 -15.83 -6.93
N GLU A 204 17.66 -16.82 -7.46
CA GLU A 204 17.49 -17.25 -8.84
C GLU A 204 16.02 -17.57 -9.17
N GLY A 205 15.54 -17.07 -10.32
CA GLY A 205 14.17 -17.26 -10.80
C GLY A 205 13.09 -16.36 -10.18
N SER A 206 13.44 -15.49 -9.23
CA SER A 206 12.47 -14.61 -8.57
C SER A 206 11.99 -13.43 -9.43
N LEU A 207 12.79 -12.98 -10.40
CA LEU A 207 12.47 -11.88 -11.31
C LEU A 207 12.87 -12.21 -12.75
N GLN A 208 11.98 -11.94 -13.68
CA GLN A 208 12.18 -12.06 -15.12
C GLN A 208 11.64 -10.79 -15.82
N LEU A 209 12.15 -10.50 -17.02
CA LEU A 209 11.82 -9.31 -17.80
C LEU A 209 11.53 -9.65 -19.25
N ILE A 210 10.47 -9.06 -19.80
CA ILE A 210 10.08 -9.16 -21.21
C ILE A 210 10.19 -7.78 -21.87
N ILE A 211 11.09 -7.66 -22.85
CA ILE A 211 11.13 -6.52 -23.78
C ILE A 211 10.38 -6.91 -25.05
N GLY A 212 9.23 -6.28 -25.29
CA GLY A 212 8.43 -6.51 -26.50
C GLY A 212 7.03 -7.04 -26.21
N SER A 213 6.56 -7.98 -27.04
CA SER A 213 5.21 -8.56 -26.94
C SER A 213 5.14 -9.65 -25.87
N THR A 214 3.96 -9.89 -25.30
CA THR A 214 3.70 -11.04 -24.42
C THR A 214 3.51 -12.35 -25.17
N GLY A 215 3.43 -12.34 -26.52
CA GLY A 215 3.28 -13.55 -27.33
C GLY A 215 2.18 -14.50 -26.84
N ASP A 216 2.53 -15.77 -26.67
CA ASP A 216 1.67 -16.84 -26.13
C ASP A 216 1.79 -17.01 -24.60
N LEU A 217 2.42 -16.07 -23.87
CA LEU A 217 2.60 -16.14 -22.40
C LEU A 217 1.31 -16.51 -21.66
N PHE A 218 0.20 -15.91 -22.06
CA PHE A 218 -1.10 -16.11 -21.41
C PHE A 218 -1.65 -17.53 -21.61
N GLU A 219 -1.17 -18.29 -22.60
CA GLU A 219 -1.57 -19.69 -22.84
C GLU A 219 -0.92 -20.65 -21.82
N HIS A 220 0.20 -20.25 -21.21
CA HIS A 220 0.98 -21.06 -20.27
C HIS A 220 0.67 -20.76 -18.79
N LEU A 221 -0.25 -19.82 -18.53
CA LEU A 221 -0.67 -19.47 -17.18
C LEU A 221 -1.63 -20.53 -16.59
N GLU A 222 -1.56 -20.71 -15.27
CA GLU A 222 -2.32 -21.66 -14.45
C GLU A 222 -3.08 -20.94 -13.33
N GLU A 223 -3.97 -21.65 -12.64
CA GLU A 223 -4.92 -21.14 -11.64
C GLU A 223 -4.27 -20.39 -10.45
N GLN A 224 -3.01 -20.72 -10.16
CA GLN A 224 -2.24 -20.11 -9.06
C GLN A 224 -1.51 -18.83 -9.48
N ASP A 225 -1.41 -18.54 -10.77
CA ASP A 225 -0.77 -17.32 -11.25
C ASP A 225 -1.63 -16.08 -10.94
N VAL A 226 -1.04 -14.90 -11.08
CA VAL A 226 -1.71 -13.61 -10.94
C VAL A 226 -1.27 -12.72 -12.09
N VAL A 227 -2.20 -11.95 -12.67
CA VAL A 227 -1.87 -10.93 -13.68
C VAL A 227 -2.26 -9.56 -13.13
N THR A 228 -1.31 -8.64 -13.16
CA THR A 228 -1.51 -7.24 -12.76
C THR A 228 -1.21 -6.33 -13.94
N PHE A 229 -2.20 -5.57 -14.39
CA PHE A 229 -2.12 -4.70 -15.56
C PHE A 229 -2.28 -3.23 -15.17
N THR A 230 -1.39 -2.37 -15.67
CA THR A 230 -1.56 -0.92 -15.67
C THR A 230 -1.50 -0.41 -17.11
N GLY A 231 -2.50 0.36 -17.55
CA GLY A 231 -2.53 0.96 -18.88
C GLY A 231 -3.91 1.42 -19.32
N SER A 232 -4.23 1.37 -20.61
CA SER A 232 -5.54 1.83 -21.10
C SER A 232 -6.67 0.85 -20.74
N ALA A 233 -7.88 1.37 -20.47
CA ALA A 233 -9.03 0.50 -20.16
C ALA A 233 -9.41 -0.43 -21.31
N ALA A 234 -9.20 -0.03 -22.57
CA ALA A 234 -9.42 -0.89 -23.73
C ALA A 234 -8.50 -2.12 -23.71
N THR A 235 -7.22 -1.93 -23.37
CA THR A 235 -6.25 -3.04 -23.26
C THR A 235 -6.55 -3.90 -22.04
N ALA A 236 -6.88 -3.29 -20.89
CA ALA A 236 -7.31 -4.02 -19.69
C ALA A 236 -8.49 -4.95 -19.99
N ARG A 237 -9.54 -4.45 -20.67
CA ARG A 237 -10.70 -5.26 -21.07
C ARG A 237 -10.31 -6.41 -22.00
N LYS A 238 -9.42 -6.16 -22.97
CA LYS A 238 -8.95 -7.21 -23.89
C LYS A 238 -8.23 -8.32 -23.13
N LEU A 239 -7.30 -7.97 -22.23
CA LEU A 239 -6.51 -8.94 -21.48
C LEU A 239 -7.35 -9.69 -20.44
N LYS A 240 -8.26 -8.99 -19.73
CA LYS A 240 -9.20 -9.59 -18.78
C LYS A 240 -10.12 -10.61 -19.44
N ASN A 241 -10.46 -10.40 -20.72
CA ASN A 241 -11.28 -11.31 -21.52
C ASN A 241 -10.48 -12.42 -22.22
N HIS A 242 -9.18 -12.57 -21.94
CA HIS A 242 -8.39 -13.64 -22.52
C HIS A 242 -8.97 -15.02 -22.10
N PRO A 243 -9.19 -15.98 -23.03
CA PRO A 243 -9.85 -17.24 -22.72
C PRO A 243 -9.20 -18.01 -21.57
N ASN A 244 -7.86 -18.06 -21.50
CA ASN A 244 -7.18 -18.78 -20.41
C ASN A 244 -7.38 -18.10 -19.04
N ILE A 245 -7.44 -16.76 -18.99
CA ILE A 245 -7.70 -16.01 -17.74
C ILE A 245 -9.08 -16.35 -17.20
N ILE A 246 -10.10 -16.34 -18.08
CA ILE A 246 -11.48 -16.68 -17.71
C ILE A 246 -11.60 -18.16 -17.34
N ASN A 247 -11.15 -19.07 -18.21
CA ASN A 247 -11.35 -20.51 -18.05
C ASN A 247 -10.68 -21.06 -16.78
N ARG A 248 -9.54 -20.49 -16.38
CA ARG A 248 -8.81 -20.88 -15.17
C ARG A 248 -9.11 -19.99 -13.96
N SER A 249 -9.97 -18.99 -14.11
CA SER A 249 -10.29 -18.02 -13.06
C SER A 249 -9.04 -17.37 -12.43
N ILE A 250 -8.07 -17.03 -13.28
CA ILE A 250 -6.81 -16.42 -12.86
C ILE A 250 -7.12 -15.01 -12.33
N PRO A 251 -6.68 -14.64 -11.11
CA PRO A 251 -6.81 -13.28 -10.62
C PRO A 251 -6.20 -12.27 -11.60
N PHE A 252 -7.02 -11.30 -12.01
CA PHE A 252 -6.62 -10.22 -12.91
C PHE A 252 -6.88 -8.87 -12.23
N ASN A 253 -5.82 -8.22 -11.77
CA ASN A 253 -5.85 -6.87 -11.24
C ASN A 253 -5.65 -5.87 -12.40
N ALA A 254 -6.48 -4.84 -12.43
CA ALA A 254 -6.38 -3.79 -13.44
C ALA A 254 -6.39 -2.41 -12.78
N GLU A 255 -5.38 -1.62 -13.14
CA GLU A 255 -5.37 -0.17 -13.03
C GLU A 255 -5.49 0.40 -14.45
N ALA A 256 -6.49 1.25 -14.67
CA ALA A 256 -6.80 1.78 -15.99
C ALA A 256 -6.87 3.32 -16.03
N ASP A 257 -7.37 3.87 -17.14
CA ASP A 257 -7.62 5.31 -17.29
C ASP A 257 -8.51 5.84 -16.15
N SER A 258 -8.29 7.10 -15.74
CA SER A 258 -9.05 7.65 -14.63
C SER A 258 -9.21 9.17 -14.70
N LEU A 259 -10.44 9.63 -14.53
CA LEU A 259 -10.79 11.05 -14.58
C LEU A 259 -10.82 11.62 -13.17
N ASN A 260 -9.63 11.78 -12.59
CA ASN A 260 -9.46 12.27 -11.22
C ASN A 260 -9.94 13.71 -11.08
N SER A 261 -10.48 14.01 -9.89
CA SER A 261 -11.11 15.29 -9.61
C SER A 261 -10.38 16.09 -8.54
N ALA A 262 -10.52 17.41 -8.59
CA ALA A 262 -10.23 18.30 -7.48
C ALA A 262 -11.45 19.20 -7.26
N ILE A 263 -11.97 19.20 -6.04
CA ILE A 263 -13.17 19.94 -5.66
C ILE A 263 -12.75 21.09 -4.74
N LEU A 264 -13.09 22.31 -5.13
CA LEU A 264 -13.03 23.48 -4.25
C LEU A 264 -14.38 23.58 -3.53
N ALA A 265 -14.42 23.53 -2.20
CA ALA A 265 -15.68 23.64 -1.45
C ALA A 265 -16.21 25.09 -1.39
N PRO A 266 -17.52 25.31 -1.18
CA PRO A 266 -18.12 26.66 -1.21
C PRO A 266 -17.65 27.60 -0.11
N ASP A 267 -17.10 27.07 0.99
CA ASP A 267 -16.54 27.84 2.11
C ASP A 267 -15.17 28.46 1.79
N VAL A 268 -14.57 28.09 0.66
CA VAL A 268 -13.29 28.61 0.17
C VAL A 268 -13.53 29.70 -0.88
N THR A 269 -12.98 30.89 -0.63
CA THR A 269 -13.07 32.05 -1.52
C THR A 269 -11.65 32.58 -1.79
N PRO A 270 -11.44 33.48 -2.78
CA PRO A 270 -10.12 34.03 -3.07
C PRO A 270 -9.45 34.77 -1.91
N GLU A 271 -10.18 35.10 -0.84
CA GLU A 271 -9.63 35.70 0.39
C GLU A 271 -9.00 34.68 1.34
N HIS A 272 -9.27 33.39 1.13
CA HIS A 272 -8.78 32.30 1.97
C HIS A 272 -7.53 31.64 1.37
N GLU A 273 -6.57 31.26 2.22
CA GLU A 273 -5.33 30.61 1.81
C GLU A 273 -5.58 29.30 1.04
N GLU A 274 -6.64 28.57 1.39
CA GLU A 274 -7.03 27.32 0.73
C GLU A 274 -7.32 27.47 -0.76
N PHE A 275 -7.73 28.67 -1.20
CA PHE A 275 -7.94 28.95 -2.62
C PHE A 275 -6.61 28.88 -3.39
N ASP A 276 -5.58 29.54 -2.88
CA ASP A 276 -4.25 29.52 -3.49
C ASP A 276 -3.60 28.13 -3.38
N ILE A 277 -3.84 27.41 -2.27
CA ILE A 277 -3.43 26.01 -2.10
C ILE A 277 -4.08 25.12 -3.17
N PHE A 278 -5.39 25.25 -3.40
CA PHE A 278 -6.12 24.53 -4.45
C PHE A 278 -5.55 24.79 -5.84
N VAL A 279 -5.38 26.08 -6.20
CA VAL A 279 -4.80 26.48 -7.51
C VAL A 279 -3.37 25.94 -7.66
N LYS A 280 -2.56 25.99 -6.60
CA LYS A 280 -1.20 25.46 -6.58
C LYS A 280 -1.17 23.96 -6.84
N GLU A 281 -2.05 23.23 -6.17
CA GLU A 281 -2.19 21.77 -6.28
C GLU A 281 -2.62 21.36 -7.69
N VAL A 282 -3.69 21.96 -8.22
CA VAL A 282 -4.18 21.71 -9.57
C VAL A 282 -3.09 22.01 -10.61
N GLY A 283 -2.46 23.18 -10.55
CA GLY A 283 -1.40 23.53 -11.48
C GLY A 283 -0.19 22.60 -11.39
N ARG A 284 0.15 22.11 -10.19
CA ARG A 284 1.24 21.12 -10.02
C ARG A 284 0.88 19.80 -10.67
N GLU A 285 -0.31 19.26 -10.44
CA GLU A 285 -0.71 17.96 -11.01
C GLU A 285 -0.92 17.99 -12.53
N MET A 286 -1.29 19.14 -13.10
CA MET A 286 -1.31 19.31 -14.56
C MET A 286 0.09 19.27 -15.18
N THR A 287 1.14 19.65 -14.44
CA THR A 287 2.47 19.92 -15.00
C THR A 287 3.54 18.89 -14.60
N ALA A 288 3.40 18.27 -13.43
CA ALA A 288 4.26 17.16 -13.01
C ALA A 288 4.17 16.00 -14.02
N LYS A 289 5.32 15.56 -14.52
CA LYS A 289 5.46 14.59 -15.63
C LYS A 289 4.61 14.95 -16.85
N ALA A 290 4.47 16.24 -17.17
CA ALA A 290 3.59 16.73 -18.23
C ALA A 290 2.16 16.13 -18.12
N GLY A 291 1.66 15.98 -16.90
CA GLY A 291 0.34 15.40 -16.61
C GLY A 291 0.20 13.91 -16.93
N GLN A 292 1.28 13.18 -17.22
CA GLN A 292 1.25 11.74 -17.56
C GLN A 292 1.24 10.84 -16.32
N LYS A 293 0.45 11.19 -15.32
CA LYS A 293 0.25 10.40 -14.12
C LYS A 293 -1.17 9.86 -14.16
N CYS A 294 -1.34 8.57 -13.86
CA CYS A 294 -2.68 7.97 -13.69
C CYS A 294 -3.50 8.72 -12.64
N THR A 295 -2.84 9.31 -11.65
CA THR A 295 -3.40 10.14 -10.58
C THR A 295 -3.45 11.64 -10.90
N ALA A 296 -3.15 12.11 -12.10
CA ALA A 296 -3.21 13.56 -12.40
C ALA A 296 -4.67 14.07 -12.37
N ILE A 297 -4.86 15.31 -11.92
CA ILE A 297 -6.17 15.97 -11.89
C ILE A 297 -6.62 16.26 -13.34
N ARG A 298 -7.79 15.72 -13.72
CA ARG A 298 -8.41 15.90 -15.05
C ARG A 298 -9.63 16.81 -15.00
N ARG A 299 -10.32 16.83 -13.86
CA ARG A 299 -11.58 17.57 -13.64
C ARG A 299 -11.45 18.47 -12.41
N ILE A 300 -11.78 19.74 -12.56
CA ILE A 300 -11.64 20.76 -11.52
C ILE A 300 -13.04 21.29 -11.22
N LEU A 301 -13.65 20.81 -10.14
CA LEU A 301 -15.01 21.14 -9.76
C LEU A 301 -15.01 22.35 -8.83
N VAL A 302 -15.71 23.42 -9.22
CA VAL A 302 -15.71 24.70 -8.51
C VAL A 302 -17.12 25.26 -8.38
N PRO A 303 -17.44 26.00 -7.29
CA PRO A 303 -18.71 26.71 -7.21
C PRO A 303 -18.86 27.68 -8.40
N LYS A 304 -20.06 27.82 -8.96
CA LYS A 304 -20.32 28.73 -10.10
C LYS A 304 -19.75 30.14 -9.90
N SER A 305 -19.85 30.69 -8.68
CA SER A 305 -19.32 32.02 -8.35
C SER A 305 -17.80 32.14 -8.37
N GLN A 306 -17.07 31.01 -8.34
CA GLN A 306 -15.61 30.96 -8.27
C GLN A 306 -14.93 30.59 -9.60
N VAL A 307 -15.70 30.27 -10.65
CA VAL A 307 -15.17 29.80 -11.95
C VAL A 307 -14.15 30.78 -12.52
N ASP A 308 -14.51 32.05 -12.68
CA ASP A 308 -13.64 33.03 -13.33
C ASP A 308 -12.37 33.31 -12.51
N ALA A 309 -12.48 33.33 -11.17
CA ALA A 309 -11.35 33.49 -10.28
C ALA A 309 -10.36 32.32 -10.39
N VAL A 310 -10.86 31.08 -10.38
CA VAL A 310 -10.03 29.87 -10.51
C VAL A 310 -9.39 29.80 -11.90
N CYS A 311 -10.17 30.01 -12.97
CA CYS A 311 -9.65 30.03 -14.34
C CYS A 311 -8.57 31.10 -14.52
N GLY A 312 -8.79 32.31 -14.02
CA GLY A 312 -7.82 33.41 -14.09
C GLY A 312 -6.51 33.07 -13.38
N LYS A 313 -6.58 32.56 -12.15
CA LYS A 313 -5.39 32.20 -11.36
C LYS A 313 -4.64 30.99 -11.91
N LEU A 314 -5.35 29.98 -12.41
CA LEU A 314 -4.72 28.85 -13.09
C LEU A 314 -4.04 29.30 -14.39
N LYS A 315 -4.68 30.15 -15.19
CA LYS A 315 -4.07 30.71 -16.41
C LYS A 315 -2.78 31.49 -16.09
N GLU A 316 -2.80 32.35 -15.07
CA GLU A 316 -1.62 33.10 -14.62
C GLU A 316 -0.50 32.18 -14.11
N ARG A 317 -0.86 31.08 -13.44
CA ARG A 317 0.12 30.10 -12.94
C ARG A 317 0.73 29.30 -14.08
N LEU A 318 -0.09 28.79 -14.99
CA LEU A 318 0.34 27.93 -16.09
C LEU A 318 1.18 28.70 -17.12
N SER A 319 0.95 30.01 -17.32
CA SER A 319 1.77 30.83 -18.21
C SER A 319 3.22 31.01 -17.74
N LYS A 320 3.51 30.73 -16.46
CA LYS A 320 4.87 30.77 -15.87
C LYS A 320 5.61 29.45 -16.02
N VAL A 321 5.00 28.43 -16.62
CA VAL A 321 5.59 27.08 -16.75
C VAL A 321 6.39 27.03 -18.05
N THR A 322 7.72 27.09 -17.93
CA THR A 322 8.61 26.89 -19.07
C THR A 322 8.64 25.41 -19.48
N VAL A 323 8.20 25.13 -20.71
CA VAL A 323 8.20 23.79 -21.30
C VAL A 323 9.40 23.65 -22.24
N GLY A 324 10.14 22.54 -22.16
CA GLY A 324 11.32 22.35 -23.01
C GLY A 324 12.19 21.17 -22.62
N ASP A 325 13.37 21.10 -23.22
CA ASP A 325 14.42 20.14 -22.86
C ASP A 325 14.77 20.29 -21.37
N PRO A 326 14.56 19.25 -20.54
CA PRO A 326 14.84 19.33 -19.13
C PRO A 326 16.33 19.45 -18.76
N SER A 327 17.25 19.39 -19.73
CA SER A 327 18.66 19.75 -19.54
C SER A 327 18.91 21.26 -19.46
N VAL A 328 17.98 22.08 -19.97
CA VAL A 328 18.10 23.54 -20.02
C VAL A 328 17.67 24.18 -18.70
N GLU A 329 18.48 25.09 -18.17
CA GLU A 329 18.18 25.81 -16.94
C GLU A 329 16.86 26.61 -17.07
N GLY A 330 16.02 26.55 -16.03
CA GLY A 330 14.75 27.26 -15.99
C GLY A 330 13.56 26.49 -16.56
N VAL A 331 13.78 25.40 -17.31
CA VAL A 331 12.69 24.49 -17.71
C VAL A 331 12.05 23.86 -16.47
N ARG A 332 10.71 23.78 -16.48
CA ARG A 332 9.90 23.26 -15.36
C ARG A 332 9.05 22.06 -15.75
N MET A 333 8.70 21.94 -17.03
CA MET A 333 7.94 20.81 -17.57
C MET A 333 8.65 20.28 -18.81
N GLY A 334 8.78 18.96 -18.89
CA GLY A 334 9.42 18.30 -20.03
C GLY A 334 8.43 17.88 -21.12
N ALA A 335 8.81 16.88 -21.92
CA ALA A 335 8.00 16.31 -23.00
C ALA A 335 7.04 15.21 -22.50
N LEU A 336 6.07 14.86 -23.35
CA LEU A 336 5.35 13.60 -23.22
C LEU A 336 6.26 12.41 -23.56
N ALA A 337 5.91 11.21 -23.10
CA ALA A 337 6.72 10.00 -23.26
C ALA A 337 7.04 9.58 -24.71
N SER A 338 6.26 10.00 -25.71
CA SER A 338 6.49 9.69 -27.13
C SER A 338 5.70 10.61 -28.06
N ILE A 339 6.09 10.61 -29.35
CA ILE A 339 5.34 11.33 -30.41
C ILE A 339 3.95 10.72 -30.60
N ASP A 340 3.82 9.39 -30.57
CA ASP A 340 2.51 8.73 -30.63
C ASP A 340 1.58 9.25 -29.51
N GLN A 341 2.11 9.41 -28.29
CA GLN A 341 1.36 9.95 -27.17
C GLN A 341 0.98 11.42 -27.37
N LEU A 342 1.85 12.22 -28.00
CA LEU A 342 1.54 13.62 -28.33
C LEU A 342 0.34 13.71 -29.27
N GLU A 343 0.29 12.86 -30.29
CA GLU A 343 -0.83 12.82 -31.25
C GLU A 343 -2.13 12.34 -30.59
N ASP A 344 -2.07 11.32 -29.72
CA ASP A 344 -3.22 10.87 -28.94
C ASP A 344 -3.77 11.97 -28.02
N VAL A 345 -2.89 12.72 -27.34
CA VAL A 345 -3.30 13.84 -26.48
C VAL A 345 -3.94 14.95 -27.30
N LYS A 346 -3.35 15.33 -28.44
CA LYS A 346 -3.93 16.35 -29.34
C LYS A 346 -5.31 15.93 -29.84
N ALA A 347 -5.48 14.68 -30.25
CA ALA A 347 -6.77 14.15 -30.70
C ALA A 347 -7.84 14.23 -29.60
N ASN A 348 -7.49 13.84 -28.38
CA ASN A 348 -8.41 13.93 -27.23
C ASN A 348 -8.75 15.38 -26.84
N ILE A 349 -7.80 16.33 -26.97
CA ILE A 349 -8.09 17.75 -26.78
C ILE A 349 -9.14 18.22 -27.80
N GLN A 350 -9.02 17.85 -29.07
CA GLN A 350 -10.01 18.22 -30.09
C GLN A 350 -11.41 17.67 -29.76
N GLU A 351 -11.49 16.47 -29.18
CA GLU A 351 -12.77 15.92 -28.75
C GLU A 351 -13.36 16.67 -27.55
N LEU A 352 -12.53 17.00 -26.56
CA LEU A 352 -12.96 17.76 -25.39
C LEU A 352 -13.48 19.16 -25.77
N LEU A 353 -12.86 19.81 -26.77
CA LEU A 353 -13.26 21.12 -27.28
C LEU A 353 -14.65 21.14 -27.94
N LYS A 354 -15.24 19.99 -28.28
CA LYS A 354 -16.62 19.93 -28.76
C LYS A 354 -17.66 20.30 -27.68
N THR A 355 -17.28 20.18 -26.40
CA THR A 355 -18.17 20.41 -25.25
C THR A 355 -17.59 21.40 -24.23
N SER A 356 -16.39 21.91 -24.48
CA SER A 356 -15.66 22.81 -23.59
C SER A 356 -15.01 23.94 -24.36
N GLU A 357 -14.87 25.10 -23.74
CA GLU A 357 -14.08 26.21 -24.29
C GLU A 357 -12.63 26.16 -23.79
N LEU A 358 -11.73 26.75 -24.58
CA LEU A 358 -10.30 26.84 -24.27
C LEU A 358 -10.01 28.08 -23.42
N VAL A 359 -9.48 27.89 -22.21
CA VAL A 359 -9.09 28.99 -21.30
C VAL A 359 -7.64 29.42 -21.54
N THR A 360 -6.75 28.44 -21.69
CA THR A 360 -5.33 28.62 -22.05
C THR A 360 -4.75 27.38 -22.73
N GLY A 361 -3.67 27.57 -23.50
CA GLY A 361 -3.06 26.58 -24.38
C GLY A 361 -3.63 26.67 -25.81
N GLY A 362 -3.01 26.00 -26.76
CA GLY A 362 -3.51 25.79 -28.13
C GLY A 362 -3.56 27.03 -29.02
N ASN A 363 -2.81 28.10 -28.71
CA ASN A 363 -2.85 29.35 -29.47
C ASN A 363 -2.03 29.34 -30.77
N GLY A 364 -1.27 28.27 -31.03
CA GLY A 364 -0.46 28.09 -32.24
C GLY A 364 0.95 28.71 -32.18
N ASP A 365 1.28 29.44 -31.11
CA ASP A 365 2.58 30.13 -30.93
C ASP A 365 3.55 29.36 -30.01
N PHE A 366 3.15 28.17 -29.54
CA PHE A 366 3.94 27.37 -28.62
C PHE A 366 5.28 26.93 -29.24
N LYS A 367 6.38 27.28 -28.56
CA LYS A 367 7.74 26.86 -28.91
C LYS A 367 8.45 26.33 -27.66
N PRO A 368 8.75 25.02 -27.58
CA PRO A 368 9.51 24.47 -26.47
C PRO A 368 10.93 25.05 -26.42
N THR A 369 11.47 25.16 -25.21
CA THR A 369 12.82 25.69 -24.97
C THR A 369 13.87 24.57 -25.16
N GLY A 370 14.93 24.83 -25.92
CA GLY A 370 16.06 23.90 -26.09
C GLY A 370 16.26 23.46 -27.54
N GLU A 371 17.45 22.91 -27.83
CA GLU A 371 17.84 22.46 -29.16
C GLU A 371 17.16 21.12 -29.53
N GLY A 372 16.75 20.96 -30.79
CA GLY A 372 16.12 19.73 -31.29
C GLY A 372 14.70 19.48 -30.79
N THR A 373 14.14 20.40 -30.01
CA THR A 373 12.80 20.28 -29.42
C THR A 373 11.67 20.34 -30.44
N ASP A 374 11.94 20.80 -31.67
CA ASP A 374 11.05 20.74 -32.82
C ASP A 374 10.71 19.30 -33.26
N LYS A 375 11.54 18.34 -32.85
CA LYS A 375 11.34 16.90 -33.10
C LYS A 375 10.89 16.13 -31.85
N GLY A 376 10.68 16.83 -30.73
CA GLY A 376 10.27 16.25 -29.46
C GLY A 376 8.76 16.19 -29.26
N ALA A 377 8.34 15.44 -28.25
CA ALA A 377 6.94 15.22 -27.90
C ALA A 377 6.38 16.29 -26.94
N PHE A 378 6.61 17.57 -27.23
CA PHE A 378 6.23 18.67 -26.34
C PHE A 378 4.80 19.16 -26.57
N ILE A 379 4.15 19.54 -25.48
CA ILE A 379 2.85 20.21 -25.50
C ILE A 379 2.77 21.19 -24.32
N GLU A 380 2.16 22.35 -24.51
CA GLU A 380 1.87 23.30 -23.42
C GLU A 380 0.69 22.82 -22.56
N PRO A 381 0.56 23.31 -21.31
CA PRO A 381 -0.63 23.02 -20.50
C PRO A 381 -1.91 23.56 -21.13
N HIS A 382 -2.94 22.72 -21.25
CA HIS A 382 -4.25 23.08 -21.76
C HIS A 382 -5.27 23.11 -20.61
N LEU A 383 -5.86 24.27 -20.36
CA LEU A 383 -6.96 24.42 -19.41
C LEU A 383 -8.25 24.65 -20.19
N LEU A 384 -9.24 23.79 -19.97
CA LEU A 384 -10.55 23.87 -20.60
C LEU A 384 -11.60 24.29 -19.56
N LEU A 385 -12.76 24.76 -20.03
CA LEU A 385 -13.92 25.05 -19.20
C LEU A 385 -15.18 24.48 -19.86
N CYS A 386 -15.90 23.62 -19.15
CA CYS A 386 -17.23 23.18 -19.55
C CYS A 386 -18.26 23.98 -18.76
N ARG A 387 -18.84 25.04 -19.34
CA ARG A 387 -19.73 25.97 -18.62
C ARG A 387 -21.06 25.35 -18.20
N ASN A 388 -21.58 24.41 -18.99
CA ASN A 388 -22.93 23.84 -18.83
C ASN A 388 -22.84 22.31 -18.73
N PRO A 389 -22.26 21.75 -17.65
CA PRO A 389 -22.05 20.31 -17.53
C PRO A 389 -23.35 19.49 -17.60
N GLU A 390 -24.50 20.08 -17.25
CA GLU A 390 -25.83 19.48 -17.37
C GLU A 390 -26.26 19.21 -18.83
N ASN A 391 -25.69 19.94 -19.80
CA ASN A 391 -25.96 19.78 -21.23
C ASN A 391 -24.91 18.90 -21.94
N GLY A 392 -24.10 18.19 -21.15
CA GLY A 392 -23.04 17.31 -21.63
C GLY A 392 -21.65 17.90 -21.41
N CYS A 393 -20.77 17.10 -20.82
CA CYS A 393 -19.38 17.45 -20.59
C CYS A 393 -18.49 16.27 -20.99
N GLY A 394 -17.73 16.44 -22.08
CA GLY A 394 -16.83 15.39 -22.59
C GLY A 394 -15.75 14.98 -21.57
N ALA A 395 -15.44 15.85 -20.61
CA ALA A 395 -14.49 15.56 -19.54
C ALA A 395 -14.96 14.46 -18.57
N HIS A 396 -16.22 14.03 -18.61
CA HIS A 396 -16.70 12.84 -17.90
C HIS A 396 -16.33 11.52 -18.59
N ASP A 397 -15.95 11.59 -19.87
CA ASP A 397 -15.73 10.39 -20.70
C ASP A 397 -14.36 10.29 -21.34
N ILE A 398 -13.71 11.43 -21.62
CA ILE A 398 -12.49 11.49 -22.40
C ILE A 398 -11.32 11.90 -21.51
N GLU A 399 -10.29 11.05 -21.45
CA GLU A 399 -9.04 11.38 -20.80
C GLU A 399 -7.99 11.78 -21.85
N ALA A 400 -7.61 13.06 -21.86
CA ALA A 400 -6.39 13.50 -22.51
C ALA A 400 -5.20 13.28 -21.54
N PHE A 401 -4.48 12.16 -21.70
CA PHE A 401 -3.40 11.74 -20.81
C PHE A 401 -2.11 12.56 -21.03
N GLY A 402 -2.17 13.83 -20.64
CA GLY A 402 -1.13 14.85 -20.76
C GLY A 402 -1.44 16.04 -19.85
N PRO A 403 -0.89 17.25 -20.10
CA PRO A 403 -1.09 18.40 -19.21
C PRO A 403 -2.42 19.11 -19.51
N VAL A 404 -3.53 18.36 -19.43
CA VAL A 404 -4.87 18.81 -19.79
C VAL A 404 -5.83 18.61 -18.62
N ALA A 405 -6.61 19.64 -18.27
CA ALA A 405 -7.68 19.56 -17.28
C ALA A 405 -8.85 20.47 -17.64
N THR A 406 -10.06 20.09 -17.22
CA THR A 406 -11.30 20.84 -17.48
C THR A 406 -11.90 21.36 -16.18
N VAL A 407 -12.17 22.65 -16.12
CA VAL A 407 -12.95 23.29 -15.05
C VAL A 407 -14.43 23.04 -15.29
N ILE A 408 -15.15 22.64 -14.23
CA ILE A 408 -16.55 22.26 -14.26
C ILE A 408 -17.26 22.99 -13.10
N PRO A 409 -18.23 23.88 -13.37
CA PRO A 409 -19.00 24.54 -12.34
C PRO A 409 -20.01 23.61 -11.67
N TYR A 410 -20.35 23.88 -10.42
CA TYR A 410 -21.46 23.24 -9.71
C TYR A 410 -22.25 24.27 -8.88
N ASP A 411 -23.51 23.96 -8.54
CA ASP A 411 -24.37 24.82 -7.71
C ASP A 411 -24.23 24.51 -6.21
N THR A 412 -24.39 23.25 -5.82
CA THR A 412 -24.17 22.79 -4.44
C THR A 412 -23.05 21.75 -4.36
N ILE A 413 -22.46 21.58 -3.17
CA ILE A 413 -21.38 20.60 -2.99
C ILE A 413 -21.87 19.16 -3.23
N GLU A 414 -23.16 18.89 -3.08
CA GLU A 414 -23.78 17.61 -3.46
C GLU A 414 -23.78 17.41 -4.97
N ASP A 415 -24.01 18.47 -5.76
CA ASP A 415 -23.88 18.41 -7.22
C ASP A 415 -22.44 18.07 -7.61
N ALA A 416 -21.44 18.58 -6.88
CA ALA A 416 -20.04 18.22 -7.12
C ALA A 416 -19.78 16.72 -6.90
N VAL A 417 -20.45 16.08 -5.93
CA VAL A 417 -20.39 14.63 -5.73
C VAL A 417 -21.00 13.90 -6.93
N SER A 418 -22.18 14.33 -7.39
CA SER A 418 -22.84 13.75 -8.56
C SER A 418 -21.98 13.88 -9.82
N LEU A 419 -21.40 15.05 -10.07
CA LEU A 419 -20.46 15.29 -11.18
C LEU A 419 -19.19 14.43 -11.04
N CYS A 420 -18.67 14.23 -9.84
CA CYS A 420 -17.55 13.30 -9.60
C CYS A 420 -17.91 11.87 -10.02
N ALA A 421 -19.12 11.41 -9.67
CA ALA A 421 -19.62 10.07 -10.02
C ALA A 421 -19.76 9.84 -11.53
N GLU A 422 -20.03 10.89 -12.32
CA GLU A 422 -20.05 10.81 -13.80
C GLU A 422 -18.70 10.38 -14.40
N GLY A 423 -17.58 10.48 -13.65
CA GLY A 423 -16.31 9.87 -14.06
C GLY A 423 -16.32 8.34 -14.07
N ARG A 424 -17.38 7.72 -13.55
CA ARG A 424 -17.61 6.27 -13.46
C ARG A 424 -16.54 5.51 -12.67
N GLY A 425 -16.05 6.15 -11.61
CA GLY A 425 -14.99 5.64 -10.75
C GLY A 425 -13.60 6.18 -11.11
N SER A 426 -12.83 6.65 -10.13
CA SER A 426 -11.47 7.17 -10.35
C SER A 426 -10.49 6.71 -9.28
N LEU A 427 -9.20 6.93 -9.54
CA LEU A 427 -8.13 6.58 -8.60
C LEU A 427 -8.13 7.51 -7.40
N VAL A 428 -8.23 8.81 -7.64
CA VAL A 428 -8.16 9.83 -6.57
C VAL A 428 -9.07 11.02 -6.82
N THR A 429 -9.57 11.61 -5.73
CA THR A 429 -10.22 12.94 -5.73
C THR A 429 -9.67 13.80 -4.59
N THR A 430 -9.34 15.06 -4.86
CA THR A 430 -9.04 16.07 -3.82
C THR A 430 -10.31 16.80 -3.41
N LEU A 431 -10.52 17.02 -2.11
CA LEU A 431 -11.48 17.98 -1.58
C LEU A 431 -10.71 19.06 -0.80
N THR A 432 -10.83 20.32 -1.23
CA THR A 432 -10.26 21.47 -0.54
C THR A 432 -11.36 22.24 0.18
N THR A 433 -11.31 22.25 1.51
CA THR A 433 -12.28 22.91 2.41
C THR A 433 -11.60 23.29 3.71
N ARG A 434 -12.12 24.30 4.41
CA ARG A 434 -11.68 24.69 5.75
C ARG A 434 -12.55 24.10 6.85
N ASP A 435 -13.75 23.65 6.48
CA ASP A 435 -14.74 23.15 7.41
C ASP A 435 -14.68 21.61 7.53
N PRO A 436 -14.26 21.07 8.68
CA PRO A 436 -14.25 19.62 8.90
C PRO A 436 -15.66 19.01 8.83
N ALA A 437 -16.74 19.77 9.05
CA ALA A 437 -18.11 19.28 8.92
C ALA A 437 -18.48 19.03 7.44
N ILE A 438 -18.00 19.85 6.50
CA ILE A 438 -18.13 19.59 5.07
C ILE A 438 -17.39 18.30 4.72
N ALA A 439 -16.15 18.15 5.16
CA ALA A 439 -15.38 16.93 4.91
C ALA A 439 -16.09 15.68 5.48
N GLY A 440 -16.51 15.70 6.75
CA GLY A 440 -17.19 14.58 7.40
C GLY A 440 -18.48 14.15 6.70
N ARG A 441 -19.18 15.09 6.05
CA ARG A 441 -20.42 14.84 5.30
C ARG A 441 -20.18 14.36 3.87
N ILE A 442 -19.21 14.94 3.16
CA ILE A 442 -19.00 14.73 1.72
C ILE A 442 -18.06 13.56 1.43
N VAL A 443 -17.06 13.32 2.27
CA VAL A 443 -16.06 12.26 2.07
C VAL A 443 -16.68 10.86 1.95
N PRO A 444 -17.64 10.44 2.80
CA PRO A 444 -18.28 9.12 2.64
C PRO A 444 -19.00 8.94 1.31
N LEU A 445 -19.58 10.02 0.75
CA LEU A 445 -20.28 9.99 -0.53
C LEU A 445 -19.30 9.85 -1.70
N LEU A 446 -18.19 10.59 -1.64
CA LEU A 446 -17.11 10.50 -2.63
C LEU A 446 -16.39 9.14 -2.58
N ALA A 447 -16.17 8.58 -1.39
CA ALA A 447 -15.36 7.38 -1.20
C ALA A 447 -15.92 6.13 -1.91
N ALA A 448 -17.22 6.09 -2.19
CA ALA A 448 -17.83 5.01 -2.97
C ALA A 448 -17.35 4.96 -4.43
N PHE A 449 -16.87 6.08 -4.97
CA PHE A 449 -16.44 6.22 -6.37
C PHE A 449 -14.93 6.37 -6.53
N HIS A 450 -14.19 6.56 -5.45
CA HIS A 450 -12.78 6.93 -5.52
C HIS A 450 -11.92 6.02 -4.64
N GLY A 451 -10.81 5.55 -5.19
CA GLY A 451 -9.85 4.72 -4.47
C GLY A 451 -9.15 5.41 -3.32
N ARG A 452 -8.90 6.72 -3.47
CA ARG A 452 -8.27 7.59 -2.49
C ARG A 452 -8.91 8.98 -2.48
N LEU A 453 -9.06 9.55 -1.30
CA LEU A 453 -9.49 10.93 -1.12
C LEU A 453 -8.37 11.73 -0.45
N HIS A 454 -8.01 12.86 -1.06
CA HIS A 454 -7.01 13.79 -0.53
C HIS A 454 -7.74 15.00 0.04
N LEU A 455 -7.72 15.15 1.36
CA LEU A 455 -8.33 16.29 2.04
C LEU A 455 -7.27 17.36 2.23
N LEU A 456 -7.55 18.57 1.73
CA LEU A 456 -6.55 19.62 1.65
C LEU A 456 -7.08 20.92 2.29
N ASN A 457 -6.33 21.44 3.25
CA ASN A 457 -6.53 22.75 3.89
C ASN A 457 -5.14 23.36 4.21
N ALA A 458 -5.10 24.53 4.85
CA ALA A 458 -3.83 25.17 5.23
C ALA A 458 -2.93 24.33 6.15
N GLU A 459 -3.51 23.52 7.03
CA GLU A 459 -2.76 22.62 7.92
C GLU A 459 -2.11 21.47 7.12
N ALA A 460 -2.91 20.71 6.38
CA ALA A 460 -2.44 19.56 5.61
C ALA A 460 -1.44 19.95 4.50
N ALA A 461 -1.58 21.12 3.90
CA ALA A 461 -0.74 21.56 2.77
C ALA A 461 0.75 21.73 3.13
N GLN A 462 1.10 21.86 4.42
CA GLN A 462 2.48 22.05 4.87
C GLN A 462 3.32 20.79 4.73
N GLU A 463 2.71 19.62 4.92
CA GLU A 463 3.38 18.31 4.89
C GLU A 463 2.79 17.34 3.86
N SER A 464 1.76 17.78 3.11
CA SER A 464 1.10 16.95 2.11
C SER A 464 2.10 16.45 1.05
N THR A 465 2.05 15.15 0.81
CA THR A 465 2.78 14.49 -0.28
C THR A 465 2.17 14.77 -1.66
N GLY A 466 1.00 15.42 -1.67
CA GLY A 466 0.28 15.79 -2.88
C GLY A 466 -0.71 14.75 -3.38
N HIS A 467 -1.60 15.21 -4.25
CA HIS A 467 -2.64 14.43 -4.90
C HIS A 467 -2.05 13.31 -5.74
N GLY A 468 -1.03 13.55 -6.54
CA GLY A 468 -0.54 12.54 -7.47
C GLY A 468 0.66 11.71 -7.00
N SER A 469 0.88 11.59 -5.69
CA SER A 469 1.94 10.74 -5.12
C SER A 469 1.31 9.56 -4.38
N PRO A 470 1.12 8.39 -5.03
CA PRO A 470 0.60 7.20 -4.34
C PRO A 470 1.63 6.72 -3.32
N LEU A 471 1.21 6.60 -2.06
CA LEU A 471 2.12 6.19 -0.98
C LEU A 471 2.04 4.68 -0.75
N PRO A 472 3.16 3.97 -0.50
CA PRO A 472 3.18 2.51 -0.40
C PRO A 472 2.24 1.90 0.65
N MET A 473 1.97 2.63 1.74
CA MET A 473 1.10 2.19 2.83
C MET A 473 -0.39 2.51 2.59
N LEU A 474 -0.71 3.32 1.58
CA LEU A 474 -2.07 3.71 1.23
C LEU A 474 -2.50 3.02 -0.06
N LYS A 475 -3.79 2.70 -0.17
CA LYS A 475 -4.36 2.05 -1.35
C LYS A 475 -4.14 2.91 -2.59
N HIS A 476 -3.72 2.27 -3.67
CA HIS A 476 -3.74 2.77 -5.04
C HIS A 476 -4.66 1.88 -5.87
N GLY A 477 -5.36 2.42 -6.87
CA GLY A 477 -6.46 1.70 -7.55
C GLY A 477 -7.84 2.18 -7.11
N GLY A 478 -8.85 1.98 -7.97
CA GLY A 478 -10.20 2.55 -7.79
C GLY A 478 -11.27 1.78 -8.55
N PRO A 479 -12.56 1.99 -8.23
CA PRO A 479 -13.66 1.24 -8.83
C PRO A 479 -13.91 1.64 -10.30
N GLY A 480 -14.70 0.84 -11.01
CA GLY A 480 -15.26 1.20 -12.31
C GLY A 480 -14.19 1.45 -13.38
N ARG A 481 -14.20 2.66 -13.96
CA ARG A 481 -13.29 3.08 -15.05
C ARG A 481 -11.82 2.87 -14.68
N ALA A 482 -11.44 3.19 -13.45
CA ALA A 482 -10.09 3.03 -12.92
C ALA A 482 -9.60 1.56 -12.86
N GLY A 483 -10.46 0.59 -13.18
CA GLY A 483 -10.11 -0.83 -13.39
C GLY A 483 -10.69 -1.78 -12.35
N GLY A 484 -11.09 -1.27 -11.19
CA GLY A 484 -11.64 -2.05 -10.07
C GLY A 484 -10.59 -2.76 -9.23
N GLY A 485 -9.31 -2.65 -9.61
CA GLY A 485 -8.18 -3.24 -8.91
C GLY A 485 -7.73 -2.45 -7.68
N GLU A 486 -6.88 -3.09 -6.89
CA GLU A 486 -6.21 -2.50 -5.74
C GLU A 486 -4.73 -2.89 -5.72
N GLU A 487 -3.88 -1.89 -5.53
CA GLU A 487 -2.43 -1.96 -5.42
C GLU A 487 -2.01 -1.17 -4.17
N LEU A 488 -0.74 -1.32 -3.77
CA LEU A 488 -0.22 -0.73 -2.55
C LEU A 488 -1.09 -1.05 -1.30
N GLY A 489 -1.41 -0.06 -0.46
CA GLY A 489 -2.21 -0.29 0.75
C GLY A 489 -1.48 -1.06 1.85
N GLY A 490 -0.14 -1.02 1.83
CA GLY A 490 0.72 -1.73 2.77
C GLY A 490 0.66 -3.25 2.59
N ILE A 491 0.48 -3.97 3.70
CA ILE A 491 0.40 -5.43 3.70
C ILE A 491 -0.81 -5.98 2.91
N ARG A 492 -1.83 -5.15 2.63
CA ARG A 492 -2.96 -5.53 1.75
C ARG A 492 -2.50 -6.00 0.38
N ALA A 493 -1.57 -5.29 -0.27
CA ALA A 493 -1.03 -5.73 -1.56
C ALA A 493 -0.27 -7.06 -1.47
N VAL A 494 0.40 -7.35 -0.35
CA VAL A 494 1.05 -8.66 -0.14
C VAL A 494 -0.01 -9.76 -0.13
N HIS A 495 -1.16 -9.52 0.51
CA HIS A 495 -2.25 -10.48 0.58
C HIS A 495 -2.88 -10.80 -0.77
N HIS A 496 -2.80 -9.93 -1.78
CA HIS A 496 -3.28 -10.24 -3.14
C HIS A 496 -2.52 -11.40 -3.80
N TYR A 497 -1.26 -11.60 -3.38
CA TYR A 497 -0.37 -12.66 -3.84
C TYR A 497 -0.34 -13.86 -2.88
N LEU A 498 -1.21 -13.87 -1.87
CA LEU A 498 -1.42 -15.01 -0.97
C LEU A 498 -2.81 -15.61 -1.19
N GLN A 499 -2.93 -16.92 -1.00
CA GLN A 499 -4.20 -17.62 -0.97
C GLN A 499 -4.76 -17.62 0.46
N ARG A 500 -5.95 -17.06 0.62
CA ARG A 500 -6.73 -17.18 1.86
C ARG A 500 -7.40 -18.55 1.94
N THR A 501 -7.22 -19.21 3.06
CA THR A 501 -7.79 -20.53 3.33
C THR A 501 -8.38 -20.55 4.73
N ALA A 502 -9.68 -20.84 4.83
CA ALA A 502 -10.30 -21.19 6.11
C ALA A 502 -9.84 -22.59 6.51
N ILE A 503 -9.28 -22.71 7.70
CA ILE A 503 -8.90 -23.99 8.31
C ILE A 503 -9.77 -24.25 9.54
N GLN A 504 -10.11 -25.51 9.76
CA GLN A 504 -10.93 -25.94 10.89
C GLN A 504 -10.27 -27.16 11.53
N GLY A 505 -10.39 -27.28 12.84
CA GLY A 505 -9.80 -28.38 13.58
C GLY A 505 -9.86 -28.20 15.07
N SER A 506 -9.13 -29.05 15.79
CA SER A 506 -8.91 -28.83 17.22
C SER A 506 -7.99 -27.62 17.43
N PRO A 507 -8.13 -26.92 18.57
CA PRO A 507 -7.22 -25.82 18.92
C PRO A 507 -5.73 -26.19 18.81
N SER A 508 -5.33 -27.39 19.22
CA SER A 508 -3.93 -27.84 19.12
C SER A 508 -3.45 -27.94 17.67
N MET A 509 -4.29 -28.44 16.75
CA MET A 509 -3.95 -28.50 15.34
C MET A 509 -3.88 -27.11 14.71
N LEU A 510 -4.83 -26.22 15.06
CA LEU A 510 -4.79 -24.83 14.61
C LEU A 510 -3.53 -24.14 15.11
N ALA A 511 -3.14 -24.32 16.38
CA ALA A 511 -1.95 -23.73 16.95
C ALA A 511 -0.66 -24.19 16.25
N ALA A 512 -0.59 -25.47 15.86
CA ALA A 512 0.53 -26.00 15.10
C ALA A 512 0.64 -25.37 13.70
N VAL A 513 -0.49 -25.14 13.03
CA VAL A 513 -0.53 -24.56 11.68
C VAL A 513 -0.25 -23.06 11.70
N THR A 514 -0.91 -22.31 12.59
CA THR A 514 -0.75 -20.85 12.70
C THR A 514 0.56 -20.45 13.35
N ARG A 515 1.19 -21.38 14.10
CA ARG A 515 2.33 -21.10 14.99
C ARG A 515 1.99 -20.02 16.02
N GLU A 516 0.75 -20.05 16.49
CA GLU A 516 0.25 -19.18 17.54
C GLU A 516 -0.58 -20.01 18.52
N TYR A 517 -0.49 -19.74 19.82
CA TYR A 517 -1.36 -20.41 20.79
C TYR A 517 -2.82 -20.09 20.49
N VAL A 518 -3.62 -21.16 20.44
CA VAL A 518 -5.07 -21.10 20.32
C VAL A 518 -5.67 -21.59 21.62
N ARG A 519 -6.64 -20.86 22.17
CA ARG A 519 -7.28 -21.25 23.44
C ARG A 519 -7.91 -22.64 23.32
N GLY A 520 -7.64 -23.48 24.33
CA GLY A 520 -8.02 -24.88 24.33
C GLY A 520 -7.00 -25.81 23.67
N ALA A 521 -5.89 -25.28 23.14
CA ALA A 521 -4.77 -26.10 22.70
C ALA A 521 -4.04 -26.71 23.89
N GLU A 522 -3.37 -27.83 23.65
CA GLU A 522 -2.47 -28.44 24.63
C GLU A 522 -1.36 -27.44 25.00
N VAL A 523 -1.15 -27.29 26.31
CA VAL A 523 -0.15 -26.41 26.88
C VAL A 523 1.10 -27.20 27.26
N ILE A 524 2.25 -26.53 27.23
CA ILE A 524 3.53 -27.08 27.68
C ILE A 524 3.83 -26.48 29.05
N GLU A 525 3.64 -27.23 30.12
CA GLU A 525 4.02 -26.80 31.46
C GLU A 525 5.45 -27.29 31.77
N THR A 526 6.32 -26.39 32.23
CA THR A 526 7.70 -26.71 32.58
C THR A 526 8.00 -26.28 34.02
N GLU A 527 9.01 -26.90 34.65
CA GLU A 527 9.44 -26.51 36.00
C GLU A 527 10.06 -25.10 36.04
N VAL A 528 10.56 -24.62 34.90
CA VAL A 528 11.19 -23.30 34.78
C VAL A 528 10.13 -22.28 34.40
N HIS A 529 10.05 -21.21 35.19
CA HIS A 529 9.16 -20.09 34.90
C HIS A 529 9.42 -19.52 33.48
N PRO A 530 8.42 -19.36 32.61
CA PRO A 530 8.64 -18.98 31.21
C PRO A 530 9.39 -17.65 31.03
N PHE A 531 9.14 -16.65 31.88
CA PHE A 531 9.90 -15.37 31.87
C PHE A 531 11.40 -15.49 32.21
N ARG A 532 11.89 -16.66 32.62
CA ARG A 532 13.33 -16.92 32.82
C ARG A 532 14.01 -17.47 31.57
N ARG A 533 13.26 -17.72 30.49
CA ARG A 533 13.79 -18.26 29.23
C ARG A 533 14.13 -17.15 28.26
N HIS A 534 15.22 -17.34 27.52
CA HIS A 534 15.56 -16.48 26.39
C HIS A 534 14.58 -16.73 25.24
N PHE A 535 14.54 -15.78 24.31
CA PHE A 535 13.65 -15.85 23.16
C PHE A 535 13.74 -17.17 22.40
N GLU A 536 14.93 -17.72 22.17
CA GLU A 536 15.13 -18.99 21.45
C GLU A 536 14.56 -20.20 22.19
N ASP A 537 14.64 -20.21 23.53
CA ASP A 537 14.24 -21.36 24.36
C ASP A 537 12.74 -21.40 24.65
N LEU A 538 12.04 -20.27 24.46
CA LEU A 538 10.60 -20.18 24.61
C LEU A 538 9.88 -20.95 23.50
N GLN A 539 8.95 -21.81 23.90
CA GLN A 539 8.08 -22.52 22.98
C GLN A 539 6.70 -21.86 22.94
N ILE A 540 6.09 -21.81 21.76
CA ILE A 540 4.66 -21.48 21.65
C ILE A 540 3.88 -22.57 22.41
N ASN A 541 2.81 -22.17 23.09
CA ASN A 541 2.03 -22.98 24.04
C ASN A 541 2.70 -23.23 25.40
N GLU A 542 3.94 -22.78 25.64
CA GLU A 542 4.54 -22.84 26.97
C GLU A 542 3.71 -22.01 27.95
N SER A 543 3.29 -22.61 29.07
CA SER A 543 2.30 -22.05 29.97
C SER A 543 2.73 -22.12 31.43
N LEU A 544 2.39 -21.06 32.16
CA LEU A 544 2.46 -20.98 33.60
C LEU A 544 1.05 -20.87 34.16
N LEU A 545 0.68 -21.83 35.00
CA LEU A 545 -0.51 -21.74 35.84
C LEU A 545 -0.09 -21.25 37.23
N THR A 546 -0.49 -20.03 37.59
CA THR A 546 0.02 -19.37 38.81
C THR A 546 -0.50 -20.02 40.09
N HIS A 547 0.06 -19.61 41.24
CA HIS A 547 -0.62 -19.77 42.52
C HIS A 547 -1.86 -18.87 42.60
N ARG A 548 -2.65 -19.03 43.67
CA ARG A 548 -3.95 -18.36 43.85
C ARG A 548 -3.82 -17.15 44.77
N ARG A 549 -4.67 -16.13 44.56
CA ARG A 549 -4.82 -14.99 45.46
C ARG A 549 -6.30 -14.73 45.73
N THR A 550 -6.66 -14.63 47.00
CA THR A 550 -8.01 -14.22 47.41
C THR A 550 -8.09 -12.69 47.40
N VAL A 551 -9.07 -12.15 46.69
CA VAL A 551 -9.39 -10.73 46.66
C VAL A 551 -10.25 -10.39 47.87
N THR A 552 -9.85 -9.39 48.64
CA THR A 552 -10.54 -8.97 49.86
C THR A 552 -11.04 -7.54 49.74
N GLU A 553 -11.92 -7.13 50.66
CA GLU A 553 -12.33 -5.71 50.75
C GLU A 553 -11.11 -4.78 50.96
N ALA A 554 -10.12 -5.22 51.74
CA ALA A 554 -8.90 -4.45 51.96
C ALA A 554 -8.12 -4.23 50.65
N ASP A 555 -8.11 -5.21 49.73
CA ASP A 555 -7.50 -5.02 48.42
C ASP A 555 -8.20 -3.93 47.60
N ILE A 556 -9.55 -3.93 47.61
CA ILE A 556 -10.37 -2.93 46.91
C ILE A 556 -10.11 -1.54 47.48
N VAL A 557 -10.13 -1.41 48.81
CA VAL A 557 -9.86 -0.13 49.49
C VAL A 557 -8.44 0.34 49.19
N ASN A 558 -7.43 -0.51 49.38
CA ASN A 558 -6.03 -0.14 49.17
C ASN A 558 -5.75 0.24 47.72
N PHE A 559 -6.27 -0.51 46.75
CA PHE A 559 -6.09 -0.18 45.34
C PHE A 559 -6.82 1.10 44.97
N GLY A 560 -8.04 1.33 45.45
CA GLY A 560 -8.74 2.59 45.21
C GLY A 560 -8.02 3.79 45.84
N CYS A 561 -7.51 3.65 47.07
CA CYS A 561 -6.69 4.70 47.70
C CYS A 561 -5.39 4.96 46.94
N LEU A 562 -4.71 3.91 46.45
CA LEU A 562 -3.44 4.04 45.72
C LEU A 562 -3.63 4.62 44.32
N SER A 563 -4.64 4.14 43.59
CA SER A 563 -4.93 4.56 42.22
C SER A 563 -5.73 5.87 42.14
N GLY A 564 -6.42 6.23 43.22
CA GLY A 564 -7.41 7.31 43.26
C GLY A 564 -8.78 6.92 42.69
N ASP A 565 -8.98 5.66 42.28
CA ASP A 565 -10.26 5.20 41.75
C ASP A 565 -11.23 4.82 42.89
N HIS A 566 -12.04 5.80 43.29
CA HIS A 566 -13.11 5.63 44.27
C HIS A 566 -14.49 5.43 43.60
N PHE A 567 -14.54 4.85 42.40
CA PHE A 567 -15.79 4.61 41.69
C PHE A 567 -16.81 3.84 42.56
N TYR A 568 -18.08 4.22 42.46
CA TYR A 568 -19.11 3.80 43.41
C TYR A 568 -19.31 2.27 43.44
N MET A 569 -19.07 1.56 42.34
CA MET A 569 -19.17 0.09 42.29
C MET A 569 -18.12 -0.62 43.17
N HIS A 570 -17.07 0.09 43.58
CA HIS A 570 -15.98 -0.43 44.41
C HIS A 570 -16.04 0.09 45.86
N PHE A 571 -16.63 1.27 46.10
CA PHE A 571 -16.58 1.96 47.40
C PHE A 571 -17.93 2.19 48.07
N ASP A 572 -19.03 2.28 47.32
CA ASP A 572 -20.35 2.60 47.87
C ASP A 572 -21.22 1.34 47.97
N GLU A 573 -21.41 0.85 49.19
CA GLU A 573 -22.23 -0.33 49.48
C GLU A 573 -23.72 -0.11 49.17
N ILE A 574 -24.22 1.12 49.24
CA ILE A 574 -25.62 1.44 48.94
C ILE A 574 -25.80 1.42 47.43
N ALA A 575 -24.99 2.20 46.70
CA ALA A 575 -25.11 2.28 45.25
C ALA A 575 -24.77 0.96 44.53
N ALA A 576 -23.79 0.20 45.02
CA ALA A 576 -23.42 -1.08 44.41
C ALA A 576 -24.51 -2.15 44.55
N ARG A 577 -25.32 -2.10 45.62
CA ARG A 577 -26.45 -3.01 45.83
C ARG A 577 -27.56 -2.82 44.81
N ASP A 578 -27.78 -1.57 44.40
CA ASP A 578 -28.77 -1.20 43.38
C ASP A 578 -28.23 -1.36 41.95
N SER A 579 -26.94 -1.70 41.80
CA SER A 579 -26.32 -1.98 40.51
C SER A 579 -26.62 -3.40 40.02
N GLN A 580 -26.30 -3.67 38.75
CA GLN A 580 -26.43 -5.01 38.14
C GLN A 580 -25.64 -6.11 38.86
N PHE A 581 -24.67 -5.75 39.69
CA PHE A 581 -23.82 -6.71 40.42
C PHE A 581 -24.35 -7.04 41.82
N GLY A 582 -25.29 -6.25 42.36
CA GLY A 582 -25.91 -6.46 43.67
C GLY A 582 -24.99 -6.30 44.89
N LYS A 583 -23.70 -6.02 44.69
CA LYS A 583 -22.68 -5.83 45.74
C LYS A 583 -21.46 -5.09 45.15
N ARG A 584 -20.58 -4.61 46.02
CA ARG A 584 -19.28 -4.07 45.59
C ARG A 584 -18.44 -5.15 44.94
N ILE A 585 -17.73 -4.76 43.87
CA ILE A 585 -16.81 -5.62 43.14
C ILE A 585 -15.41 -5.00 43.19
N ALA A 586 -14.38 -5.79 42.93
CA ALA A 586 -13.01 -5.30 42.82
C ALA A 586 -12.80 -4.51 41.53
N HIS A 587 -11.84 -3.59 41.53
CA HIS A 587 -11.42 -2.87 40.33
C HIS A 587 -10.91 -3.85 39.29
N GLY A 588 -11.35 -3.72 38.04
CA GLY A 588 -10.79 -4.52 36.94
C GLY A 588 -9.28 -4.33 36.83
N TYR A 589 -8.79 -3.09 36.98
CA TYR A 589 -7.36 -2.82 36.98
C TYR A 589 -6.62 -3.41 38.18
N PHE A 590 -7.28 -3.55 39.34
CA PHE A 590 -6.70 -4.33 40.43
C PHE A 590 -6.55 -5.80 40.06
N VAL A 591 -7.57 -6.42 39.43
CA VAL A 591 -7.49 -7.82 38.97
C VAL A 591 -6.33 -8.00 37.99
N LEU A 592 -6.15 -7.05 37.05
CA LEU A 592 -5.02 -7.01 36.13
C LEU A 592 -3.67 -6.90 36.87
N SER A 593 -3.53 -5.93 37.78
CA SER A 593 -2.30 -5.74 38.58
C SER A 593 -1.98 -6.94 39.47
N ALA A 594 -3.01 -7.54 40.07
CA ALA A 594 -2.89 -8.72 40.90
C ALA A 594 -2.47 -9.93 40.06
N ALA A 595 -3.05 -10.12 38.87
CA ALA A 595 -2.64 -11.16 37.93
C ALA A 595 -1.17 -10.97 37.50
N ALA A 596 -0.74 -9.76 37.14
CA ALA A 596 0.67 -9.47 36.85
C ALA A 596 1.58 -9.83 38.04
N GLY A 597 1.19 -9.47 39.27
CA GLY A 597 1.91 -9.88 40.47
C GLY A 597 1.98 -11.40 40.68
N LEU A 598 1.08 -12.19 40.07
CA LEU A 598 1.09 -13.65 40.15
C LEU A 598 2.00 -14.31 39.10
N PHE A 599 2.09 -13.76 37.89
CA PHE A 599 2.82 -14.39 36.77
C PHE A 599 4.14 -13.71 36.39
N VAL A 600 4.43 -12.50 36.87
CA VAL A 600 5.70 -11.82 36.58
C VAL A 600 6.78 -12.40 37.49
N TYR A 601 7.88 -12.86 36.89
CA TYR A 601 9.06 -13.27 37.63
C TYR A 601 9.78 -12.04 38.20
N PRO A 602 10.04 -11.96 39.53
CA PRO A 602 10.57 -10.75 40.16
C PRO A 602 12.10 -10.59 40.02
N GLY A 603 12.83 -11.65 39.70
CA GLY A 603 14.28 -11.61 39.56
C GLY A 603 14.73 -11.10 38.19
N GLU A 604 16.01 -10.73 38.08
CA GLU A 604 16.63 -10.42 36.79
C GLU A 604 16.55 -11.64 35.85
N GLY A 605 16.29 -11.38 34.57
CA GLY A 605 16.12 -12.42 33.58
C GLY A 605 15.99 -11.87 32.15
N PRO A 606 15.67 -12.74 31.19
CA PRO A 606 15.64 -12.36 29.76
C PRO A 606 14.50 -11.43 29.38
N VAL A 607 13.45 -11.30 30.20
CA VAL A 607 12.38 -10.32 29.98
C VAL A 607 12.93 -8.92 30.25
N LEU A 608 13.00 -8.10 29.21
CA LEU A 608 13.57 -6.75 29.25
C LEU A 608 12.51 -5.71 29.61
N ALA A 609 11.33 -5.81 29.02
CA ALA A 609 10.22 -4.89 29.27
C ALA A 609 8.88 -5.53 28.94
N ASN A 610 7.90 -5.38 29.82
CA ASN A 610 6.49 -5.58 29.48
C ASN A 610 5.90 -4.21 29.11
N TYR A 611 5.72 -3.95 27.82
CA TYR A 611 5.50 -2.60 27.30
C TYR A 611 4.14 -2.40 26.62
N GLY A 612 3.36 -3.48 26.45
CA GLY A 612 2.08 -3.41 25.77
C GLY A 612 1.06 -4.37 26.35
N LEU A 613 -0.21 -4.00 26.22
CA LEU A 613 -1.36 -4.78 26.62
C LEU A 613 -2.43 -4.62 25.55
N ASP A 614 -2.89 -5.74 25.01
CA ASP A 614 -3.83 -5.79 23.89
C ASP A 614 -5.11 -6.54 24.28
N THR A 615 -6.23 -6.17 23.67
CA THR A 615 -7.52 -6.90 23.73
C THR A 615 -8.10 -7.17 25.13
N LEU A 616 -7.77 -6.36 26.15
CA LEU A 616 -8.31 -6.56 27.51
C LEU A 616 -9.83 -6.51 27.57
N ARG A 617 -10.41 -7.55 28.17
CA ARG A 617 -11.82 -7.66 28.51
C ARG A 617 -11.96 -8.14 29.96
N PHE A 618 -12.81 -7.46 30.71
CA PHE A 618 -13.37 -7.96 31.96
C PHE A 618 -14.69 -8.62 31.63
N ILE A 619 -14.85 -9.88 32.03
CA ILE A 619 -15.97 -10.73 31.61
C ILE A 619 -16.89 -10.91 32.82
N GLU A 620 -16.46 -11.69 33.80
CA GLU A 620 -17.16 -11.84 35.07
C GLU A 620 -16.57 -10.92 36.16
N PRO A 621 -17.41 -10.36 37.05
CA PRO A 621 -16.94 -9.54 38.15
C PRO A 621 -16.23 -10.38 39.22
N VAL A 622 -15.24 -9.78 39.88
CA VAL A 622 -14.58 -10.37 41.05
C VAL A 622 -15.06 -9.64 42.29
N ALA A 623 -15.67 -10.34 43.24
CA ALA A 623 -16.15 -9.78 44.49
C ALA A 623 -15.15 -9.99 45.64
N PRO A 624 -15.28 -9.24 46.76
CA PRO A 624 -14.62 -9.60 48.01
C PRO A 624 -14.90 -11.05 48.39
N GLY A 625 -13.84 -11.80 48.70
CA GLY A 625 -13.88 -13.23 49.01
C GLY A 625 -13.59 -14.14 47.82
N ASP A 626 -13.65 -13.64 46.58
CA ASP A 626 -13.33 -14.44 45.41
C ASP A 626 -11.83 -14.70 45.29
N THR A 627 -11.47 -15.89 44.83
CA THR A 627 -10.08 -16.29 44.60
C THR A 627 -9.77 -16.25 43.12
N ILE A 628 -8.76 -15.48 42.73
CA ILE A 628 -8.28 -15.41 41.35
C ILE A 628 -7.03 -16.26 41.13
N ARG A 629 -6.89 -16.77 39.91
CA ARG A 629 -5.71 -17.49 39.42
C ARG A 629 -5.48 -17.13 37.95
N ALA A 630 -4.23 -16.86 37.58
CA ALA A 630 -3.88 -16.56 36.19
C ALA A 630 -3.27 -17.79 35.51
N ARG A 631 -3.56 -17.95 34.22
CA ARG A 631 -2.80 -18.76 33.28
C ARG A 631 -2.16 -17.81 32.27
N LEU A 632 -0.83 -17.86 32.20
CA LEU A 632 0.00 -17.13 31.25
C LEU A 632 0.52 -18.12 30.21
N THR A 633 0.25 -17.91 28.93
CA THR A 633 0.70 -18.83 27.87
C THR A 633 1.41 -18.08 26.75
N CYS A 634 2.57 -18.58 26.32
CA CYS A 634 3.35 -18.03 25.22
C CYS A 634 2.53 -18.18 23.93
N LYS A 635 1.99 -17.05 23.45
CA LYS A 635 1.05 -17.02 22.33
C LYS A 635 1.76 -16.94 21.01
N ARG A 636 2.71 -16.02 20.87
CA ARG A 636 3.43 -15.79 19.61
C ARG A 636 4.80 -15.22 19.88
N LYS A 637 5.75 -15.55 19.00
CA LYS A 637 7.10 -14.98 18.98
C LYS A 637 7.28 -14.20 17.68
N ILE A 638 7.77 -12.96 17.78
CA ILE A 638 7.99 -12.07 16.65
C ILE A 638 9.46 -11.63 16.68
N ASP A 639 10.25 -12.14 15.74
CA ASP A 639 11.63 -11.70 15.56
C ASP A 639 11.68 -10.52 14.59
N GLN A 640 11.57 -9.31 15.14
CA GLN A 640 11.71 -8.07 14.36
C GLN A 640 13.18 -7.76 14.03
N GLY A 641 14.12 -8.65 14.42
CA GLY A 641 15.57 -8.50 14.41
C GLY A 641 16.02 -7.11 14.85
N ARG A 642 15.45 -6.66 15.96
CA ARG A 642 15.87 -5.43 16.64
C ARG A 642 17.06 -5.76 17.53
N THR A 643 17.96 -4.80 17.63
CA THR A 643 19.02 -4.78 18.65
C THR A 643 18.74 -3.66 19.64
N SER A 644 19.20 -3.81 20.88
CA SER A 644 19.24 -2.71 21.83
C SER A 644 20.21 -1.61 21.35
N PRO A 645 20.17 -0.40 21.94
CA PRO A 645 21.18 0.64 21.66
C PRO A 645 22.62 0.15 21.86
N ASP A 646 22.83 -0.78 22.79
CA ASP A 646 24.13 -1.39 23.09
C ASP A 646 24.45 -2.62 22.22
N GLY A 647 23.62 -2.92 21.21
CA GLY A 647 23.87 -3.96 20.21
C GLY A 647 23.36 -5.37 20.56
N HIS A 648 22.65 -5.55 21.67
CA HIS A 648 22.14 -6.88 22.06
C HIS A 648 20.86 -7.26 21.30
N PRO A 649 20.78 -8.47 20.70
CA PRO A 649 19.61 -8.89 19.95
C PRO A 649 18.39 -9.15 20.85
N GLN A 650 17.19 -8.80 20.36
CA GLN A 650 15.95 -8.91 21.11
C GLN A 650 14.75 -9.20 20.20
N GLY A 651 13.75 -9.88 20.76
CA GLY A 651 12.50 -10.23 20.08
C GLY A 651 11.27 -9.87 20.92
N VAL A 652 10.10 -9.86 20.30
CA VAL A 652 8.82 -9.60 21.00
C VAL A 652 8.10 -10.92 21.21
N VAL A 653 7.69 -11.20 22.44
CA VAL A 653 6.84 -12.34 22.80
C VAL A 653 5.49 -11.81 23.23
N VAL A 654 4.44 -12.28 22.57
CA VAL A 654 3.06 -12.03 22.93
C VAL A 654 2.59 -13.18 23.82
N TRP A 655 1.97 -12.87 24.95
CA TRP A 655 1.41 -13.87 25.85
C TRP A 655 -0.10 -13.72 25.96
N ASP A 656 -0.83 -14.83 25.89
CA ASP A 656 -2.26 -14.89 26.24
C ASP A 656 -2.35 -15.03 27.76
N VAL A 657 -3.14 -14.14 28.39
CA VAL A 657 -3.42 -14.18 29.82
C VAL A 657 -4.90 -14.42 30.05
N GLN A 658 -5.20 -15.43 30.84
CA GLN A 658 -6.56 -15.78 31.26
C GLN A 658 -6.61 -15.86 32.78
N VAL A 659 -7.43 -15.01 33.39
CA VAL A 659 -7.65 -14.99 34.83
C VAL A 659 -8.99 -15.65 35.11
N HIS A 660 -8.98 -16.68 35.95
CA HIS A 660 -10.18 -17.41 36.37
C HIS A 660 -10.40 -17.27 37.87
N ASN A 661 -11.66 -17.39 38.30
CA ASN A 661 -12.03 -17.44 39.70
C ASN A 661 -12.04 -18.89 40.27
N GLN A 662 -12.52 -19.06 41.51
CA GLN A 662 -12.64 -20.36 42.15
C GLN A 662 -13.64 -21.34 41.49
N ASN A 663 -14.55 -20.82 40.66
CA ASN A 663 -15.56 -21.60 39.93
C ASN A 663 -15.10 -21.96 38.50
N ASP A 664 -13.84 -21.65 38.15
CA ASP A 664 -13.30 -21.77 36.79
C ASP A 664 -13.99 -20.85 35.76
N GLU A 665 -14.61 -19.76 36.24
CA GLU A 665 -15.19 -18.72 35.37
C GLU A 665 -14.10 -17.72 34.97
N LEU A 666 -14.04 -17.39 33.68
CA LEU A 666 -13.08 -16.43 33.14
C LEU A 666 -13.49 -15.00 33.55
N VAL A 667 -12.69 -14.36 34.40
CA VAL A 667 -12.98 -13.01 34.92
C VAL A 667 -12.29 -11.91 34.12
N ALA A 668 -11.08 -12.19 33.61
CA ALA A 668 -10.33 -11.25 32.78
C ALA A 668 -9.51 -11.97 31.72
N SER A 669 -9.43 -11.37 30.54
CA SER A 669 -8.71 -11.94 29.40
C SER A 669 -8.05 -10.86 28.57
N TYR A 670 -6.76 -11.03 28.26
CA TYR A 670 -5.95 -10.04 27.57
C TYR A 670 -4.67 -10.67 27.02
N ASP A 671 -4.00 -9.95 26.13
CA ASP A 671 -2.64 -10.26 25.69
C ASP A 671 -1.64 -9.27 26.30
N ILE A 672 -0.42 -9.71 26.61
CA ILE A 672 0.70 -8.83 26.99
C ILE A 672 1.84 -8.94 25.98
N LEU A 673 2.48 -7.80 25.68
CA LEU A 673 3.60 -7.69 24.75
C LEU A 673 4.88 -7.46 25.54
N THR A 674 5.77 -8.44 25.46
CA THR A 674 7.00 -8.47 26.23
C THR A 674 8.21 -8.47 25.29
N LEU A 675 9.13 -7.52 25.51
CA LEU A 675 10.44 -7.52 24.87
C LEU A 675 11.33 -8.51 25.63
N VAL A 676 11.89 -9.48 24.91
CA VAL A 676 12.68 -10.58 25.48
C VAL A 676 14.04 -10.62 24.79
N ALA A 677 15.09 -10.71 25.60
CA ALA A 677 16.46 -10.87 25.14
C ALA A 677 16.63 -12.17 24.36
N LYS A 678 17.33 -12.07 23.24
CA LYS A 678 17.84 -13.23 22.51
C LYS A 678 19.16 -13.65 23.14
N LYS A 679 19.54 -14.93 23.00
CA LYS A 679 20.85 -15.39 23.44
C LYS A 679 21.96 -14.59 22.74
N PRO A 680 23.09 -14.33 23.42
CA PRO A 680 24.31 -13.86 22.75
C PRO A 680 24.66 -14.85 21.65
N GLY A 681 24.85 -14.33 20.43
CA GLY A 681 25.26 -15.11 19.25
C GLY A 681 26.70 -15.56 19.30
#